data_AF-A0A0N7IKZ4-F1
#
_entry.id   AF-A0A0N7IKZ4-F1
#
_cell.length_a   1.000
_cell.length_b   1.000
_cell.length_c   1.000
_cell.angle_alpha   90.00
_cell.angle_beta   90.00
_cell.angle_gamma   90.00
#
_symmetry.space_group_name_H-M   'P 1'
#
loop_
_entity.id
_entity.type
_entity.pdbx_description
1 polymer ?
#
loop_
_entity_poly.entity_id
_entity_poly.type
_entity_poly.pdbx_seq_one_letter_code
_entity_poly.pdbx_strand_id
1 'polypeptide(L)'
;MDKPYKLKKYLIYFKSWEWEIYKDHVKGVGSGVGGSGGVASLTDEQKFCGWKKIQHKIFETLTQQITGTTTYTWDDDVLPLINIKEKTVLGTTKNCDNITVNLSKISELKDNGHSSPNKSSPTNCKGINIAEGLHIPLRRRALLVEGIDEYLKGIKDEITNEQTLKEVLGGKTSAQMKIGNTAIEMKKEMIEGISKAISDLIKDKYKDTEHDVFCKEWYRTMEDYHTLLLGDDIVNENKTKEIQCTIKQIEKNVGGEDKFKHEWSRHFKNIVQGLQTKEFTNKITQKPCQISYDGKSQCVRFFEEWAEEFCALKRNLGNMVVEECGGASGGGNNCNGLCNMYEKFMKESEPYFENYKTLCVDTKYGNGATESELKESVQKAAANSTKECCTDFGDCSPTQLFNLTEDISNIRYKCFCEKGDYYKQRHSENKCKNLLNPDSTVVTGQVVDPPSLGTASQTVGGTPACDIVKSLLQGKSGNEKVDGCNRKEGSFDWKCEGKVKNGENGACMPPRRQKLCVYNLTQENETNTSEKLKDAFIKCAAKETFFLWHKYKEDKEKENSSNKPEDELKKGNIPPEFIRQMFYTLGDFRDLCLGTDMGNDDGTKVSGNVKKILDKEKDTKYNGKSDDEKRKTWWKTIEKNVWEAMVCALSYSGGKVDTATQEKLKGNDKNNYDKVTFDDTSGADLTTFVARPQFLRWAAEWSEDFCHKRKKLVEEVKTACQKCKNASDKYHETHSVDKNSGSSTSGAPGKKCDENNGNNDKDCKECNTKCQACKEACDAYKNFVSSTGGGGTTNDWRKQWENMKKYLICEKYYLMILIM
;
A
#
# COMPACT_ATOMS: atom_id res chain seq x y z
N MET A 1 -21.85 -4.87 -0.36
CA MET A 1 -21.86 -3.51 0.23
C MET A 1 -20.75 -3.22 1.26
N ASP A 2 -20.14 -4.21 1.92
CA ASP A 2 -19.15 -3.96 3.00
C ASP A 2 -17.85 -3.27 2.54
N LYS A 3 -17.26 -3.73 1.44
CA LYS A 3 -16.00 -3.18 0.92
C LYS A 3 -16.08 -1.77 0.32
N PRO A 4 -17.12 -1.39 -0.45
CA PRO A 4 -17.28 -0.01 -0.90
C PRO A 4 -17.29 0.99 0.25
N TYR A 5 -17.85 0.64 1.40
CA TYR A 5 -18.01 1.54 2.54
C TYR A 5 -16.69 1.76 3.32
N LYS A 6 -15.98 0.67 3.69
CA LYS A 6 -14.69 0.77 4.41
C LYS A 6 -13.56 1.37 3.55
N LEU A 7 -13.52 1.06 2.25
CA LEU A 7 -12.50 1.57 1.32
C LEU A 7 -12.76 3.02 0.87
N LYS A 8 -14.03 3.45 0.68
CA LYS A 8 -14.33 4.87 0.42
C LYS A 8 -13.94 5.75 1.60
N LYS A 9 -14.13 5.28 2.84
CA LYS A 9 -13.60 5.95 4.04
C LYS A 9 -12.08 6.07 3.99
N TYR A 10 -11.36 5.02 3.53
CA TYR A 10 -9.91 5.03 3.36
C TYR A 10 -9.45 6.02 2.26
N LEU A 11 -10.01 5.95 1.05
CA LEU A 11 -9.65 6.82 -0.07
C LEU A 11 -9.89 8.30 0.23
N ILE A 12 -11.01 8.62 0.89
CA ILE A 12 -11.33 9.99 1.27
C ILE A 12 -10.44 10.48 2.44
N TYR A 13 -10.15 9.61 3.41
CA TYR A 13 -9.29 9.92 4.55
C TYR A 13 -7.84 10.20 4.13
N PHE A 14 -7.31 9.43 3.18
CA PHE A 14 -5.96 9.61 2.63
C PHE A 14 -5.89 10.58 1.44
N LYS A 15 -6.95 11.37 1.23
CA LYS A 15 -7.05 12.37 0.17
C LYS A 15 -6.63 11.83 -1.19
N SER A 16 -7.18 10.69 -1.60
CA SER A 16 -6.73 10.00 -2.83
C SER A 16 -6.81 10.86 -4.09
N TRP A 17 -7.63 11.92 -4.11
CA TRP A 17 -7.64 12.93 -5.18
C TRP A 17 -6.32 13.70 -5.34
N GLU A 18 -5.43 13.66 -4.35
CA GLU A 18 -4.07 14.20 -4.40
C GLU A 18 -3.05 13.22 -5.02
N TRP A 19 -3.44 11.98 -5.34
CA TRP A 19 -2.54 11.02 -5.96
C TRP A 19 -2.40 11.31 -7.45
N GLU A 20 -1.16 11.20 -7.97
CA GLU A 20 -0.83 11.55 -9.37
C GLU A 20 -1.68 10.78 -10.39
N ILE A 21 -2.01 9.52 -10.10
CA ILE A 21 -2.87 8.69 -10.96
C ILE A 21 -4.26 9.29 -11.20
N TYR A 22 -4.79 10.12 -10.29
CA TYR A 22 -6.05 10.82 -10.50
C TYR A 22 -5.84 12.19 -11.13
N LYS A 23 -4.74 12.90 -10.82
CA LYS A 23 -4.45 14.25 -11.35
C LYS A 23 -4.29 14.25 -12.87
N ASP A 24 -3.61 13.25 -13.44
CA ASP A 24 -3.35 13.14 -14.88
C ASP A 24 -4.61 13.07 -15.76
N HIS A 25 -5.75 12.78 -15.15
CA HIS A 25 -7.02 12.58 -15.83
C HIS A 25 -8.01 13.73 -15.67
N VAL A 26 -7.71 14.74 -14.84
CA VAL A 26 -8.61 15.86 -14.51
C VAL A 26 -8.16 17.13 -15.24
N LYS A 27 -9.11 17.87 -15.84
CA LYS A 27 -8.87 19.16 -16.50
C LYS A 27 -9.88 20.21 -16.01
N GLY A 28 -9.38 21.39 -15.67
CA GLY A 28 -10.22 22.56 -15.36
C GLY A 28 -10.77 23.23 -16.62
N VAL A 29 -11.97 23.79 -16.55
CA VAL A 29 -12.53 24.63 -17.61
C VAL A 29 -11.97 26.04 -17.44
N GLY A 30 -11.07 26.47 -18.34
CA GLY A 30 -10.55 27.84 -18.39
C GLY A 30 -9.12 27.97 -18.91
N SER A 31 -8.92 27.85 -20.23
CA SER A 31 -7.81 28.50 -20.96
C SER A 31 -8.15 28.50 -22.45
N GLY A 32 -9.22 29.22 -22.80
CA GLY A 32 -9.44 29.66 -24.17
C GLY A 32 -8.70 30.98 -24.37
N VAL A 33 -7.38 30.96 -24.55
CA VAL A 33 -6.63 31.98 -25.31
C VAL A 33 -5.38 31.29 -25.87
N GLY A 34 -5.20 31.36 -27.19
CA GLY A 34 -4.00 30.87 -27.85
C GLY A 34 -2.75 31.61 -27.36
N GLY A 35 -1.74 30.85 -26.95
CA GLY A 35 -0.44 31.38 -26.56
C GLY A 35 0.36 30.32 -25.80
N SER A 36 1.59 30.08 -26.24
CA SER A 36 2.51 29.15 -25.57
C SER A 36 2.85 29.62 -24.15
N GLY A 37 2.51 28.83 -23.12
CA GLY A 37 3.06 28.99 -21.76
C GLY A 37 2.12 28.57 -20.63
N GLY A 38 2.53 27.56 -19.84
CA GLY A 38 2.00 27.25 -18.49
C GLY A 38 0.73 26.39 -18.44
N VAL A 39 0.84 25.14 -17.98
CA VAL A 39 -0.34 24.35 -17.55
C VAL A 39 -0.75 24.88 -16.17
N ALA A 40 -1.95 25.46 -16.06
CA ALA A 40 -2.48 25.93 -14.78
C ALA A 40 -2.63 24.76 -13.79
N SER A 41 -2.08 24.90 -12.58
CA SER A 41 -2.21 23.93 -11.48
C SER A 41 -3.68 23.83 -11.03
N LEU A 42 -4.22 22.61 -10.95
CA LEU A 42 -5.56 22.36 -10.43
C LEU A 42 -5.63 22.66 -8.93
N THR A 43 -6.70 23.30 -8.47
CA THR A 43 -6.98 23.47 -7.02
C THR A 43 -7.38 22.14 -6.40
N ASP A 44 -7.26 21.99 -5.07
CA ASP A 44 -7.68 20.75 -4.37
C ASP A 44 -9.17 20.46 -4.56
N GLU A 45 -9.98 21.50 -4.71
CA GLU A 45 -11.38 21.39 -5.11
C GLU A 45 -11.54 20.78 -6.50
N GLN A 46 -10.79 21.27 -7.49
CA GLN A 46 -10.81 20.73 -8.85
C GLN A 46 -10.32 19.28 -8.88
N LYS A 47 -9.31 18.93 -8.09
CA LYS A 47 -8.80 17.55 -7.92
C LYS A 47 -9.87 16.64 -7.29
N PHE A 48 -10.47 17.05 -6.18
CA PHE A 48 -11.52 16.30 -5.50
C PHE A 48 -12.73 16.07 -6.41
N CYS A 49 -13.18 17.10 -7.12
CA CYS A 49 -14.28 17.00 -8.06
C CYS A 49 -13.95 16.10 -9.26
N GLY A 50 -12.70 16.13 -9.74
CA GLY A 50 -12.22 15.20 -10.75
C GLY A 50 -12.23 13.75 -10.26
N TRP A 51 -11.73 13.50 -9.05
CA TRP A 51 -11.82 12.19 -8.40
C TRP A 51 -13.28 11.73 -8.24
N LYS A 52 -14.18 12.61 -7.77
CA LYS A 52 -15.62 12.32 -7.61
C LYS A 52 -16.25 11.88 -8.94
N LYS A 53 -15.90 12.53 -10.06
CA LYS A 53 -16.34 12.13 -11.41
C LYS A 53 -15.77 10.79 -11.86
N ILE A 54 -14.51 10.49 -11.53
CA ILE A 54 -13.89 9.18 -11.81
C ILE A 54 -14.61 8.07 -11.02
N GLN A 55 -14.88 8.30 -9.73
CA GLN A 55 -15.64 7.36 -8.89
C GLN A 55 -17.05 7.12 -9.43
N HIS A 56 -17.72 8.17 -9.91
CA HIS A 56 -19.01 8.04 -10.57
C HIS A 56 -18.91 7.16 -11.81
N LYS A 57 -17.89 7.37 -12.65
CA LYS A 57 -17.74 6.54 -13.85
C LYS A 57 -17.47 5.07 -13.54
N ILE A 58 -16.63 4.81 -12.54
CA ILE A 58 -16.38 3.45 -12.05
C ILE A 58 -17.69 2.81 -11.60
N PHE A 59 -18.50 3.53 -10.83
CA PHE A 59 -19.81 3.06 -10.37
C PHE A 59 -20.74 2.71 -11.54
N GLU A 60 -20.86 3.58 -12.55
CA GLU A 60 -21.67 3.31 -13.75
C GLU A 60 -21.21 2.04 -14.47
N THR A 61 -19.91 1.91 -14.73
CA THR A 61 -19.34 0.75 -15.44
C THR A 61 -19.58 -0.55 -14.68
N LEU A 62 -19.42 -0.55 -13.35
CA LEU A 62 -19.67 -1.72 -12.53
C LEU A 62 -21.16 -2.07 -12.46
N THR A 63 -22.04 -1.07 -12.37
CA THR A 63 -23.49 -1.30 -12.26
C THR A 63 -24.06 -1.92 -13.54
N GLN A 64 -23.49 -1.63 -14.71
CA GLN A 64 -23.82 -2.29 -15.97
C GLN A 64 -23.51 -3.80 -15.98
N GLN A 65 -22.63 -4.26 -15.09
CA GLN A 65 -22.20 -5.66 -14.98
C GLN A 65 -22.94 -6.44 -13.88
N ILE A 66 -23.70 -5.76 -13.02
CA ILE A 66 -24.43 -6.38 -11.91
C ILE A 66 -25.82 -6.83 -12.41
N THR A 67 -26.09 -8.13 -12.36
CA THR A 67 -27.37 -8.74 -12.78
C THR A 67 -28.32 -9.02 -11.61
N GLY A 68 -28.26 -8.20 -10.54
CA GLY A 68 -29.07 -8.36 -9.33
C GLY A 68 -30.46 -7.72 -9.43
N THR A 69 -31.35 -8.06 -8.49
CA THR A 69 -32.73 -7.53 -8.42
C THR A 69 -32.81 -6.12 -7.82
N THR A 70 -31.81 -5.69 -7.06
CA THR A 70 -31.77 -4.35 -6.46
C THR A 70 -30.90 -3.43 -7.31
N THR A 71 -31.43 -2.25 -7.61
CA THR A 71 -30.71 -1.21 -8.36
C THR A 71 -30.13 -0.18 -7.39
N TYR A 72 -28.84 0.09 -7.56
CA TYR A 72 -28.20 1.21 -6.90
C TYR A 72 -28.08 2.39 -7.85
N THR A 73 -28.25 3.59 -7.31
CA THR A 73 -28.04 4.84 -8.01
C THR A 73 -26.87 5.58 -7.36
N TRP A 74 -26.17 6.36 -8.17
CA TRP A 74 -25.08 7.17 -7.66
C TRP A 74 -25.61 8.20 -6.64
N ASP A 75 -26.69 8.89 -7.00
CA ASP A 75 -27.23 10.02 -6.23
C ASP A 75 -27.83 9.60 -4.89
N ASP A 76 -28.53 8.47 -4.83
CA ASP A 76 -29.21 8.04 -3.60
C ASP A 76 -28.32 7.16 -2.71
N ASP A 77 -27.42 6.37 -3.30
CA ASP A 77 -26.71 5.31 -2.57
C ASP A 77 -25.19 5.54 -2.45
N VAL A 78 -24.60 6.47 -3.19
CA VAL A 78 -23.13 6.67 -3.17
C VAL A 78 -22.75 8.07 -2.79
N LEU A 79 -23.37 9.05 -3.44
CA LEU A 79 -23.12 10.46 -3.25
C LEU A 79 -23.31 10.92 -1.79
N PRO A 80 -24.32 10.47 -1.02
CA PRO A 80 -24.50 10.89 0.37
C PRO A 80 -23.31 10.52 1.26
N LEU A 81 -22.76 9.31 1.09
CA LEU A 81 -21.57 8.87 1.83
C LEU A 81 -20.34 9.71 1.50
N ILE A 82 -20.17 10.04 0.21
CA ILE A 82 -19.08 10.89 -0.25
C ILE A 82 -19.24 12.28 0.36
N ASN A 83 -20.45 12.86 0.32
CA ASN A 83 -20.72 14.20 0.83
C ASN A 83 -20.49 14.33 2.35
N ILE A 84 -20.87 13.32 3.13
CA ILE A 84 -20.64 13.28 4.59
C ILE A 84 -19.14 13.34 4.88
N LYS A 85 -18.35 12.51 4.20
CA LYS A 85 -16.89 12.48 4.39
C LYS A 85 -16.18 13.67 3.74
N GLU A 86 -16.69 14.19 2.64
CA GLU A 86 -16.25 15.44 2.01
C GLU A 86 -16.36 16.58 3.01
N LYS A 87 -17.48 16.70 3.73
CA LYS A 87 -17.65 17.73 4.78
C LYS A 87 -16.68 17.54 5.94
N THR A 88 -16.44 16.29 6.39
CA THR A 88 -15.46 16.01 7.45
C THR A 88 -14.03 16.41 7.05
N VAL A 89 -13.64 16.19 5.79
CA VAL A 89 -12.26 16.36 5.33
C VAL A 89 -11.99 17.74 4.71
N LEU A 90 -12.96 18.32 3.99
CA LEU A 90 -12.83 19.57 3.24
C LEU A 90 -13.68 20.72 3.82
N GLY A 91 -14.40 20.50 4.92
CA GLY A 91 -15.17 21.51 5.65
C GLY A 91 -16.51 21.93 5.01
N THR A 92 -16.63 21.89 3.69
CA THR A 92 -17.84 22.29 2.94
C THR A 92 -18.02 21.44 1.68
N THR A 93 -19.27 21.14 1.31
CA THR A 93 -19.61 20.48 0.02
C THR A 93 -19.29 21.39 -1.16
N LYS A 94 -18.64 20.85 -2.20
CA LYS A 94 -18.17 21.61 -3.38
C LYS A 94 -19.04 21.36 -4.62
N ASN A 95 -19.17 22.38 -5.47
CA ASN A 95 -19.83 22.24 -6.77
C ASN A 95 -18.80 21.72 -7.80
N CYS A 96 -19.09 20.56 -8.40
CA CYS A 96 -18.20 19.86 -9.33
C CYS A 96 -18.58 19.98 -10.81
N ASP A 97 -19.52 20.87 -11.16
CA ASP A 97 -20.09 20.96 -12.52
C ASP A 97 -19.02 21.38 -13.54
N ASN A 98 -18.11 22.27 -13.15
CA ASN A 98 -17.11 22.89 -14.04
C ASN A 98 -15.82 22.09 -14.25
N ILE A 99 -15.79 20.78 -13.91
CA ILE A 99 -14.61 19.92 -14.07
C ILE A 99 -14.79 18.92 -15.21
N THR A 100 -13.81 18.80 -16.09
CA THR A 100 -13.83 17.77 -17.14
C THR A 100 -12.81 16.69 -16.82
N VAL A 101 -13.20 15.42 -16.96
CA VAL A 101 -12.30 14.27 -16.77
C VAL A 101 -12.12 13.55 -18.10
N ASN A 102 -10.87 13.26 -18.48
CA ASN A 102 -10.59 12.47 -19.67
C ASN A 102 -10.64 10.97 -19.36
N LEU A 103 -11.86 10.44 -19.27
CA LEU A 103 -12.12 9.03 -18.98
C LEU A 103 -11.51 8.08 -20.03
N SER A 104 -11.34 8.54 -21.27
CA SER A 104 -10.76 7.74 -22.36
C SER A 104 -9.27 7.42 -22.18
N LYS A 105 -8.58 8.04 -21.21
CA LYS A 105 -7.18 7.73 -20.88
C LYS A 105 -7.01 6.74 -19.74
N ILE A 106 -8.10 6.36 -19.07
CA ILE A 106 -8.09 5.38 -17.99
C ILE A 106 -8.29 4.00 -18.65
N SER A 107 -7.19 3.31 -18.94
CA SER A 107 -7.19 1.98 -19.59
C SER A 107 -8.03 0.96 -18.83
N GLU A 108 -8.05 1.06 -17.51
CA GLU A 108 -8.74 0.20 -16.56
C GLU A 108 -10.27 0.30 -16.68
N LEU A 109 -10.80 1.41 -17.25
CA LEU A 109 -12.23 1.55 -17.57
C LEU A 109 -12.58 0.96 -18.94
N LYS A 110 -11.59 0.61 -19.76
CA LYS A 110 -11.79 0.06 -21.12
C LYS A 110 -11.66 -1.45 -21.19
N ASP A 111 -10.93 -2.05 -20.25
CA ASP A 111 -10.69 -3.47 -20.25
C ASP A 111 -11.87 -4.19 -19.60
N ASN A 112 -12.81 -4.66 -20.42
CA ASN A 112 -13.90 -5.56 -20.03
C ASN A 112 -13.39 -6.98 -19.69
N GLY A 113 -12.11 -7.11 -19.33
CA GLY A 113 -11.38 -8.37 -19.08
C GLY A 113 -11.84 -9.15 -17.86
N HIS A 114 -12.98 -8.80 -17.27
CA HIS A 114 -13.70 -9.72 -16.41
C HIS A 114 -14.41 -10.73 -17.30
N SER A 115 -13.67 -11.79 -17.67
CA SER A 115 -14.32 -13.07 -17.89
C SER A 115 -15.23 -13.32 -16.69
N SER A 116 -16.54 -13.23 -16.94
CA SER A 116 -17.59 -13.68 -16.03
C SER A 116 -17.14 -14.97 -15.33
N PRO A 117 -17.45 -15.18 -14.04
CA PRO A 117 -17.24 -16.46 -13.36
C PRO A 117 -17.87 -17.65 -14.12
N ASN A 118 -18.77 -17.35 -15.08
CA ASN A 118 -19.54 -18.32 -15.85
C ASN A 118 -18.90 -18.79 -17.16
N LYS A 119 -17.61 -18.55 -17.45
CA LYS A 119 -16.94 -19.38 -18.47
C LYS A 119 -16.58 -20.73 -17.87
N SER A 120 -17.62 -21.54 -17.73
CA SER A 120 -17.58 -22.95 -17.44
C SER A 120 -16.72 -23.67 -18.48
N SER A 121 -15.56 -24.15 -18.06
CA SER A 121 -15.03 -25.39 -18.61
C SER A 121 -15.37 -26.46 -17.58
N PRO A 122 -16.28 -27.40 -17.87
CA PRO A 122 -16.69 -28.40 -16.90
C PRO A 122 -15.57 -29.43 -16.76
N THR A 123 -14.63 -29.19 -15.85
CA THR A 123 -13.78 -30.26 -15.35
C THR A 123 -14.69 -31.18 -14.55
N ASN A 124 -15.11 -32.28 -15.18
CA ASN A 124 -16.13 -33.21 -14.70
C ASN A 124 -15.59 -34.01 -13.50
N CYS A 125 -15.52 -33.34 -12.36
CA CYS A 125 -14.91 -33.83 -11.14
C CYS A 125 -16.00 -34.32 -10.20
N LYS A 126 -16.19 -35.64 -10.18
CA LYS A 126 -17.19 -36.28 -9.33
C LYS A 126 -16.68 -36.36 -7.89
N GLY A 127 -17.54 -36.01 -6.92
CA GLY A 127 -17.25 -36.18 -5.49
C GLY A 127 -16.84 -34.91 -4.73
N ILE A 128 -17.09 -33.71 -5.28
CA ILE A 128 -16.96 -32.44 -4.55
C ILE A 128 -18.35 -31.87 -4.25
N ASN A 129 -18.54 -31.29 -3.07
CA ASN A 129 -19.81 -30.68 -2.65
C ASN A 129 -19.72 -29.16 -2.74
N ILE A 130 -20.42 -28.57 -3.71
CA ILE A 130 -20.41 -27.11 -3.93
C ILE A 130 -21.73 -26.50 -3.46
N ALA A 131 -21.65 -25.45 -2.63
CA ALA A 131 -22.79 -24.70 -2.16
C ALA A 131 -23.16 -23.58 -3.15
N GLU A 132 -23.97 -23.93 -4.14
CA GLU A 132 -24.46 -22.97 -5.13
C GLU A 132 -25.27 -21.84 -4.49
N GLY A 133 -25.01 -20.60 -4.91
CA GLY A 133 -25.69 -19.41 -4.40
C GLY A 133 -25.29 -18.98 -2.98
N LEU A 134 -24.37 -19.69 -2.31
CA LEU A 134 -23.86 -19.30 -1.00
C LEU A 134 -23.05 -18.00 -1.10
N HIS A 135 -23.30 -17.05 -0.20
CA HIS A 135 -22.41 -15.89 -0.05
C HIS A 135 -21.07 -16.38 0.49
N ILE A 136 -19.95 -15.96 -0.10
CA ILE A 136 -18.63 -16.43 0.30
C ILE A 136 -17.88 -15.28 0.95
N PRO A 137 -17.41 -15.42 2.21
CA PRO A 137 -16.65 -14.39 2.88
C PRO A 137 -15.44 -13.95 2.06
N LEU A 138 -15.15 -12.67 2.16
CA LEU A 138 -14.20 -12.01 1.29
C LEU A 138 -12.77 -12.46 1.57
N ARG A 139 -12.47 -12.71 2.85
CA ARG A 139 -11.23 -13.36 3.29
C ARG A 139 -11.03 -14.72 2.62
N ARG A 140 -12.08 -15.55 2.49
CA ARG A 140 -12.01 -16.83 1.77
C ARG A 140 -11.74 -16.64 0.27
N ARG A 141 -12.37 -15.65 -0.38
CA ARG A 141 -12.05 -15.32 -1.78
C ARG A 141 -10.63 -14.79 -1.96
N ALA A 142 -9.99 -14.33 -0.89
CA ALA A 142 -8.65 -13.77 -0.88
C ALA A 142 -7.54 -14.80 -0.65
N LEU A 143 -7.86 -16.09 -0.52
CA LEU A 143 -6.83 -17.11 -0.31
C LEU A 143 -5.82 -17.12 -1.47
N LEU A 144 -4.53 -17.20 -1.12
CA LEU A 144 -3.45 -17.35 -2.09
C LEU A 144 -3.39 -18.83 -2.49
N VAL A 145 -4.04 -19.16 -3.60
CA VAL A 145 -4.14 -20.53 -4.11
C VAL A 145 -3.27 -20.79 -5.35
N GLU A 146 -2.53 -19.79 -5.81
CA GLU A 146 -1.66 -19.89 -6.98
C GLU A 146 -0.48 -20.84 -6.72
N GLY A 147 -0.25 -21.76 -7.67
CA GLY A 147 0.82 -22.77 -7.58
C GLY A 147 0.48 -24.01 -6.74
N ILE A 148 -0.60 -24.00 -5.94
CA ILE A 148 -1.02 -25.15 -5.13
C ILE A 148 -1.40 -26.35 -6.01
N ASP A 149 -2.14 -26.10 -7.09
CA ASP A 149 -2.59 -27.16 -8.00
C ASP A 149 -1.41 -27.81 -8.73
N GLU A 150 -0.43 -27.02 -9.17
CA GLU A 150 0.79 -27.50 -9.82
C GLU A 150 1.63 -28.35 -8.86
N TYR A 151 1.77 -27.91 -7.61
CA TYR A 151 2.44 -28.69 -6.57
C TYR A 151 1.74 -30.03 -6.33
N LEU A 152 0.42 -30.01 -6.13
CA LEU A 152 -0.37 -31.21 -5.89
C LEU A 152 -0.28 -32.18 -7.07
N LYS A 153 -0.32 -31.68 -8.31
CA LYS A 153 -0.11 -32.49 -9.52
C LYS A 153 1.29 -33.11 -9.55
N GLY A 154 2.32 -32.38 -9.11
CA GLY A 154 3.70 -32.85 -9.06
C GLY A 154 3.96 -33.95 -8.03
N ILE A 155 3.28 -33.94 -6.88
CA ILE A 155 3.41 -35.01 -5.86
C ILE A 155 2.42 -36.16 -6.03
N LYS A 156 1.37 -35.98 -6.85
CA LYS A 156 0.29 -36.95 -6.98
C LYS A 156 0.80 -38.34 -7.36
N ASP A 157 1.73 -38.40 -8.30
CA ASP A 157 2.25 -39.67 -8.83
C ASP A 157 3.24 -40.35 -7.86
N GLU A 158 3.82 -39.58 -6.93
CA GLU A 158 4.68 -40.09 -5.85
C GLU A 158 3.85 -40.71 -4.71
N ILE A 159 2.60 -40.28 -4.54
CA ILE A 159 1.69 -40.80 -3.51
C ILE A 159 0.91 -41.97 -4.08
N THR A 160 1.33 -43.20 -3.76
CA THR A 160 0.73 -44.46 -4.25
C THR A 160 0.06 -45.29 -3.15
N ASN A 161 0.25 -44.92 -1.88
CA ASN A 161 -0.35 -45.52 -0.69
C ASN A 161 -0.10 -44.61 0.54
N GLU A 162 -0.68 -44.98 1.68
CA GLU A 162 -0.53 -44.26 2.96
C GLU A 162 0.93 -44.06 3.40
N GLN A 163 1.82 -45.03 3.13
CA GLN A 163 3.23 -44.92 3.52
C GLN A 163 3.95 -43.85 2.69
N THR A 164 3.77 -43.85 1.38
CA THR A 164 4.33 -42.80 0.49
C THR A 164 3.74 -41.41 0.79
N LEU A 165 2.46 -41.34 1.19
CA LEU A 165 1.87 -40.09 1.67
C LEU A 165 2.61 -39.55 2.92
N LYS A 166 2.88 -40.42 3.90
CA LYS A 166 3.65 -40.06 5.10
C LYS A 166 5.08 -39.61 4.77
N GLU A 167 5.68 -40.19 3.74
CA GLU A 167 7.01 -39.81 3.27
C GLU A 167 7.02 -38.42 2.60
N VAL A 168 6.02 -38.12 1.76
CA VAL A 168 5.82 -36.79 1.17
C VAL A 168 5.57 -35.74 2.26
N LEU A 169 4.63 -35.99 3.19
CA LEU A 169 4.36 -35.10 4.32
C LEU A 169 5.57 -34.96 5.26
N GLY A 170 6.38 -36.02 5.37
CA GLY A 170 7.63 -36.01 6.14
C GLY A 170 8.78 -35.26 5.46
N GLY A 171 8.64 -34.88 4.19
CA GLY A 171 9.69 -34.25 3.39
C GLY A 171 10.79 -35.20 2.93
N LYS A 172 10.53 -36.51 2.93
CA LYS A 172 11.49 -37.55 2.51
C LYS A 172 11.57 -37.71 0.99
N THR A 173 10.53 -37.29 0.29
CA THR A 173 10.43 -37.31 -1.18
C THR A 173 10.42 -35.88 -1.70
N SER A 174 11.13 -35.64 -2.80
CA SER A 174 11.25 -34.34 -3.45
C SER A 174 10.31 -34.23 -4.65
N ALA A 175 9.45 -33.21 -4.66
CA ALA A 175 8.60 -32.93 -5.81
C ALA A 175 9.35 -32.08 -6.84
N GLN A 176 9.38 -32.47 -8.10
CA GLN A 176 9.88 -31.61 -9.19
C GLN A 176 8.73 -30.82 -9.80
N MET A 177 8.69 -29.50 -9.57
CA MET A 177 7.79 -28.57 -10.25
C MET A 177 8.47 -27.90 -11.43
N LYS A 178 7.69 -27.39 -12.39
CA LYS A 178 8.17 -26.51 -13.45
C LYS A 178 7.52 -25.13 -13.32
N ILE A 179 8.30 -24.10 -13.02
CA ILE A 179 7.84 -22.70 -13.12
C ILE A 179 8.38 -22.13 -14.43
N GLY A 180 7.50 -21.99 -15.41
CA GLY A 180 7.90 -21.70 -16.80
C GLY A 180 8.76 -22.84 -17.36
N ASN A 181 10.03 -22.53 -17.70
CA ASN A 181 10.98 -23.53 -18.21
C ASN A 181 11.93 -24.10 -17.14
N THR A 182 11.79 -23.69 -15.87
CA THR A 182 12.74 -24.04 -14.81
C THR A 182 12.17 -25.15 -13.93
N ALA A 183 12.91 -26.26 -13.78
CA ALA A 183 12.58 -27.31 -12.82
C ALA A 183 13.04 -26.91 -11.40
N ILE A 184 12.14 -26.95 -10.43
CA ILE A 184 12.40 -26.63 -9.02
C ILE A 184 12.04 -27.85 -8.17
N GLU A 185 12.97 -28.27 -7.33
CA GLU A 185 12.77 -29.35 -6.36
C GLU A 185 12.24 -28.78 -5.05
N MET A 186 11.01 -29.10 -4.67
CA MET A 186 10.44 -28.70 -3.37
C MET A 186 10.39 -29.91 -2.43
N LYS A 187 10.98 -29.76 -1.23
CA LYS A 187 10.85 -30.70 -0.11
C LYS A 187 10.04 -30.01 0.98
N LYS A 188 9.06 -30.70 1.57
CA LYS A 188 8.39 -30.38 2.86
C LYS A 188 7.68 -29.02 3.03
N GLU A 189 7.87 -28.04 2.15
CA GLU A 189 7.72 -26.62 2.49
C GLU A 189 6.42 -25.94 2.06
N MET A 190 5.52 -26.59 1.30
CA MET A 190 4.33 -25.87 0.81
C MET A 190 3.32 -25.57 1.93
N ILE A 191 2.88 -26.57 2.70
CA ILE A 191 1.85 -26.36 3.74
C ILE A 191 2.42 -25.47 4.85
N GLU A 192 3.63 -25.76 5.33
CA GLU A 192 4.29 -24.95 6.36
C GLU A 192 4.60 -23.52 5.87
N GLY A 193 5.08 -23.38 4.63
CA GLY A 193 5.38 -22.09 4.01
C GLY A 193 4.13 -21.23 3.77
N ILE A 194 3.04 -21.81 3.25
CA ILE A 194 1.77 -21.12 3.08
C ILE A 194 1.21 -20.72 4.45
N SER A 195 1.16 -21.66 5.40
CA SER A 195 0.68 -21.38 6.74
C SER A 195 1.49 -20.23 7.35
N LYS A 196 2.82 -20.26 7.30
CA LYS A 196 3.66 -19.19 7.87
C LYS A 196 3.49 -17.85 7.15
N ALA A 197 3.64 -17.81 5.83
CA ALA A 197 3.56 -16.58 5.05
C ALA A 197 2.19 -15.90 5.19
N ILE A 198 1.10 -16.66 5.14
CA ILE A 198 -0.25 -16.12 5.36
C ILE A 198 -0.42 -15.66 6.80
N SER A 199 0.12 -16.40 7.78
CA SER A 199 0.05 -15.99 9.17
C SER A 199 0.72 -14.65 9.41
N ASP A 200 1.90 -14.45 8.83
CA ASP A 200 2.65 -13.20 8.91
C ASP A 200 1.88 -12.06 8.23
N LEU A 201 1.35 -12.29 7.02
CA LEU A 201 0.51 -11.31 6.32
C LEU A 201 -0.72 -10.90 7.11
N ILE A 202 -1.41 -11.84 7.77
CA ILE A 202 -2.57 -11.53 8.60
C ILE A 202 -2.14 -10.77 9.86
N LYS A 203 -1.05 -11.18 10.50
CA LYS A 203 -0.50 -10.53 11.68
C LYS A 203 -0.17 -9.06 11.42
N ASP A 204 0.41 -8.74 10.26
CA ASP A 204 0.79 -7.37 9.89
C ASP A 204 -0.40 -6.42 9.73
N LYS A 205 -1.62 -6.94 9.60
CA LYS A 205 -2.86 -6.14 9.53
C LYS A 205 -3.28 -5.60 10.89
N TYR A 206 -2.84 -6.23 11.99
CA TYR A 206 -3.35 -6.00 13.33
C TYR A 206 -2.25 -5.50 14.27
N LYS A 207 -2.62 -4.60 15.19
CA LYS A 207 -1.73 -4.23 16.29
C LYS A 207 -1.66 -5.38 17.30
N ASP A 208 -0.60 -5.41 18.11
CA ASP A 208 -0.47 -6.39 19.20
C ASP A 208 -1.63 -6.34 20.22
N THR A 209 -2.25 -5.17 20.39
CA THR A 209 -3.45 -4.97 21.23
C THR A 209 -4.73 -5.54 20.63
N GLU A 210 -4.72 -5.89 19.35
CA GLU A 210 -5.85 -6.44 18.60
C GLU A 210 -5.70 -7.96 18.41
N HIS A 211 -4.97 -8.62 19.32
CA HIS A 211 -4.62 -10.03 19.23
C HIS A 211 -5.85 -10.93 19.01
N ASP A 212 -6.97 -10.67 19.68
CA ASP A 212 -8.17 -11.50 19.54
C ASP A 212 -8.80 -11.38 18.14
N VAL A 213 -8.74 -10.18 17.53
CA VAL A 213 -9.23 -9.93 16.16
C VAL A 213 -8.30 -10.60 15.14
N PHE A 214 -6.98 -10.47 15.34
CA PHE A 214 -5.97 -11.21 14.59
C PHE A 214 -6.22 -12.71 14.64
N CYS A 215 -6.32 -13.28 15.84
CA CYS A 215 -6.49 -14.71 16.05
C CYS A 215 -7.74 -15.22 15.33
N LYS A 216 -8.82 -14.43 15.33
CA LYS A 216 -10.07 -14.76 14.67
C LYS A 216 -9.95 -14.82 13.16
N GLU A 217 -9.36 -13.81 12.52
CA GLU A 217 -9.10 -13.83 11.07
C GLU A 217 -8.12 -14.95 10.70
N TRP A 218 -7.05 -15.07 11.47
CA TRP A 218 -6.00 -16.05 11.28
C TRP A 218 -6.55 -17.48 11.31
N TYR A 219 -7.28 -17.82 12.37
CA TYR A 219 -7.83 -19.16 12.54
C TYR A 219 -8.87 -19.49 11.46
N ARG A 220 -9.77 -18.56 11.12
CA ARG A 220 -10.71 -18.73 10.00
C ARG A 220 -9.99 -19.02 8.69
N THR A 221 -8.86 -18.35 8.45
CA THR A 221 -8.03 -18.56 7.26
C THR A 221 -7.36 -19.93 7.25
N MET A 222 -6.79 -20.35 8.38
CA MET A 222 -6.17 -21.68 8.50
C MET A 222 -7.20 -22.80 8.30
N GLU A 223 -8.41 -22.67 8.85
CA GLU A 223 -9.48 -23.66 8.66
C GLU A 223 -9.99 -23.73 7.22
N ASP A 224 -9.97 -22.62 6.48
CA ASP A 224 -10.36 -22.63 5.08
C ASP A 224 -9.31 -23.26 4.17
N TYR A 225 -8.01 -22.99 4.42
CA TYR A 225 -6.95 -23.76 3.78
C TYR A 225 -7.05 -25.24 4.12
N HIS A 226 -7.32 -25.57 5.37
CA HIS A 226 -7.50 -26.95 5.80
C HIS A 226 -8.65 -27.62 5.04
N THR A 227 -9.82 -26.98 4.97
CA THR A 227 -11.00 -27.51 4.28
C THR A 227 -10.73 -27.67 2.76
N LEU A 228 -10.08 -26.68 2.14
CA LEU A 228 -9.65 -26.75 0.73
C LEU A 228 -8.69 -27.89 0.47
N LEU A 229 -7.67 -28.06 1.32
CA LEU A 229 -6.64 -29.08 1.17
C LEU A 229 -7.10 -30.49 1.56
N LEU A 230 -8.28 -30.62 2.18
CA LEU A 230 -8.98 -31.89 2.37
C LEU A 230 -9.95 -32.24 1.22
N GLY A 231 -10.14 -31.33 0.25
CA GLY A 231 -11.08 -31.57 -0.85
C GLY A 231 -12.55 -31.41 -0.46
N ASP A 232 -12.84 -30.64 0.59
CA ASP A 232 -14.18 -30.45 1.18
C ASP A 232 -14.67 -29.00 1.10
N ASP A 233 -14.02 -28.15 0.31
CA ASP A 233 -14.32 -26.73 0.21
C ASP A 233 -15.56 -26.49 -0.65
N ILE A 234 -16.54 -25.80 -0.05
CA ILE A 234 -17.87 -25.64 -0.62
C ILE A 234 -17.98 -24.50 -1.65
N VAL A 235 -16.87 -23.85 -1.99
CA VAL A 235 -16.83 -22.63 -2.80
C VAL A 235 -16.86 -22.95 -4.29
N ASN A 236 -17.77 -22.32 -5.01
CA ASN A 236 -17.85 -22.38 -6.47
C ASN A 236 -16.79 -21.47 -7.15
N GLU A 237 -15.52 -21.88 -7.15
CA GLU A 237 -14.42 -21.16 -7.80
C GLU A 237 -13.53 -22.11 -8.62
N ASN A 238 -13.21 -21.74 -9.87
CA ASN A 238 -12.53 -22.65 -10.81
C ASN A 238 -11.18 -23.18 -10.29
N LYS A 239 -10.31 -22.29 -9.78
CA LYS A 239 -8.99 -22.68 -9.27
C LYS A 239 -9.09 -23.62 -8.08
N THR A 240 -9.99 -23.34 -7.13
CA THR A 240 -10.16 -24.18 -5.94
C THR A 240 -10.78 -25.51 -6.30
N LYS A 241 -11.71 -25.56 -7.27
CA LYS A 241 -12.22 -26.83 -7.82
C LYS A 241 -11.09 -27.69 -8.38
N GLU A 242 -10.18 -27.14 -9.17
CA GLU A 242 -9.05 -27.90 -9.74
C GLU A 242 -8.13 -28.49 -8.66
N ILE A 243 -7.86 -27.72 -7.60
CA ILE A 243 -7.12 -28.18 -6.41
C ILE A 243 -7.85 -29.38 -5.77
N GLN A 244 -9.14 -29.23 -5.48
CA GLN A 244 -9.96 -30.28 -4.88
C GLN A 244 -10.00 -31.54 -5.75
N CYS A 245 -10.08 -31.39 -7.06
CA CYS A 245 -10.08 -32.53 -7.98
C CYS A 245 -8.76 -33.31 -7.99
N THR A 246 -7.64 -32.60 -7.84
CA THR A 246 -6.34 -33.24 -7.70
C THR A 246 -6.27 -34.01 -6.38
N ILE A 247 -6.80 -33.44 -5.29
CA ILE A 247 -6.91 -34.11 -3.99
C ILE A 247 -7.76 -35.40 -4.09
N LYS A 248 -8.92 -35.36 -4.75
CA LYS A 248 -9.76 -36.56 -4.98
C LYS A 248 -9.06 -37.66 -5.77
N GLN A 249 -8.04 -37.35 -6.57
CA GLN A 249 -7.19 -38.36 -7.21
C GLN A 249 -6.18 -38.95 -6.22
N ILE A 250 -5.56 -38.11 -5.38
CA ILE A 250 -4.62 -38.55 -4.33
C ILE A 250 -5.33 -39.46 -3.32
N GLU A 251 -6.55 -39.12 -2.89
CA GLU A 251 -7.36 -39.96 -1.98
C GLU A 251 -7.50 -41.41 -2.50
N LYS A 252 -7.74 -41.56 -3.81
CA LYS A 252 -7.85 -42.88 -4.45
C LYS A 252 -6.52 -43.62 -4.43
N ASN A 253 -5.42 -42.94 -4.71
CA ASN A 253 -4.09 -43.54 -4.68
C ASN A 253 -3.71 -44.02 -3.27
N VAL A 254 -4.09 -43.28 -2.23
CA VAL A 254 -3.78 -43.63 -0.83
C VAL A 254 -4.57 -44.87 -0.34
N GLY A 255 -5.63 -45.25 -1.06
CA GLY A 255 -6.49 -46.38 -0.71
C GLY A 255 -7.73 -45.98 0.08
N GLY A 256 -8.20 -44.74 -0.07
CA GLY A 256 -9.47 -44.24 0.48
C GLY A 256 -9.39 -42.85 1.10
N GLU A 257 -10.52 -42.15 1.09
CA GLU A 257 -10.69 -40.79 1.64
C GLU A 257 -10.30 -40.71 3.12
N ASP A 258 -10.77 -41.66 3.94
CA ASP A 258 -10.52 -41.65 5.39
C ASP A 258 -9.03 -41.66 5.74
N LYS A 259 -8.25 -42.50 5.04
CA LYS A 259 -6.80 -42.62 5.27
C LYS A 259 -6.06 -41.35 4.89
N PHE A 260 -6.38 -40.80 3.71
CA PHE A 260 -5.80 -39.54 3.24
C PHE A 260 -6.13 -38.40 4.20
N LYS A 261 -7.42 -38.19 4.50
CA LYS A 261 -7.87 -37.09 5.36
C LYS A 261 -7.29 -37.20 6.76
N HIS A 262 -7.20 -38.41 7.31
CA HIS A 262 -6.60 -38.63 8.62
C HIS A 262 -5.14 -38.19 8.69
N GLU A 263 -4.29 -38.64 7.75
CA GLU A 263 -2.87 -38.30 7.73
C GLU A 263 -2.64 -36.83 7.36
N TRP A 264 -3.34 -36.32 6.35
CA TRP A 264 -3.21 -34.96 5.87
C TRP A 264 -3.69 -33.93 6.91
N SER A 265 -4.87 -34.16 7.50
CA SER A 265 -5.42 -33.29 8.55
C SER A 265 -4.51 -33.28 9.78
N ARG A 266 -4.02 -34.43 10.23
CA ARG A 266 -3.08 -34.51 11.35
C ARG A 266 -1.84 -33.66 11.07
N HIS A 267 -1.25 -33.80 9.88
CA HIS A 267 -0.05 -33.04 9.52
C HIS A 267 -0.31 -31.53 9.49
N PHE A 268 -1.39 -31.10 8.82
CA PHE A 268 -1.78 -29.69 8.75
C PHE A 268 -2.04 -29.10 10.14
N LYS A 269 -2.84 -29.78 10.97
CA LYS A 269 -3.16 -29.33 12.33
C LYS A 269 -1.92 -29.26 13.21
N ASN A 270 -0.97 -30.18 13.09
CA ASN A 270 0.29 -30.12 13.84
C ASN A 270 1.12 -28.87 13.49
N ILE A 271 1.16 -28.48 12.21
CA ILE A 271 1.82 -27.24 11.77
C ILE A 271 1.12 -26.02 12.38
N VAL A 272 -0.21 -25.94 12.22
CA VAL A 272 -1.01 -24.81 12.73
C VAL A 272 -0.93 -24.71 14.25
N GLN A 273 -0.99 -25.82 14.99
CA GLN A 273 -0.78 -25.85 16.44
C GLN A 273 0.62 -25.42 16.83
N GLY A 274 1.64 -25.81 16.05
CA GLY A 274 3.01 -25.33 16.22
C GLY A 274 3.09 -23.81 16.11
N LEU A 275 2.50 -23.23 15.07
CA LEU A 275 2.42 -21.79 14.87
C LEU A 275 1.62 -21.09 15.99
N GLN A 276 0.46 -21.63 16.35
CA GLN A 276 -0.42 -21.12 17.39
C GLN A 276 0.27 -21.02 18.76
N THR A 277 1.02 -22.07 19.14
CA THR A 277 1.62 -22.19 20.47
C THR A 277 3.01 -21.59 20.57
N LYS A 278 3.74 -21.44 19.45
CA LYS A 278 5.14 -20.98 19.45
C LYS A 278 5.32 -19.60 18.82
N GLU A 279 4.59 -19.27 17.77
CA GLU A 279 4.79 -18.03 16.99
C GLU A 279 3.70 -16.98 17.23
N PHE A 280 2.46 -17.40 17.54
CA PHE A 280 1.29 -16.52 17.60
C PHE A 280 0.60 -16.52 18.97
N THR A 281 1.37 -16.31 20.04
CA THR A 281 0.87 -16.08 21.40
C THR A 281 0.63 -14.59 21.69
N ASN A 282 -0.40 -14.29 22.47
CA ASN A 282 -0.70 -12.96 22.96
C ASN A 282 0.50 -12.45 23.76
N LYS A 283 1.09 -11.32 23.34
CA LYS A 283 2.31 -10.80 23.95
C LYS A 283 2.12 -10.33 25.40
N ILE A 284 0.89 -9.98 25.79
CA ILE A 284 0.54 -9.49 27.13
C ILE A 284 0.19 -10.65 28.05
N THR A 285 -0.74 -11.52 27.64
CA THR A 285 -1.25 -12.61 28.49
C THR A 285 -0.45 -13.90 28.36
N GLN A 286 0.47 -13.98 27.38
CA GLN A 286 1.20 -15.18 26.98
C GLN A 286 0.30 -16.37 26.60
N LYS A 287 -1.00 -16.11 26.37
CA LYS A 287 -1.95 -17.13 25.93
C LYS A 287 -1.87 -17.28 24.42
N PRO A 288 -1.86 -18.52 23.88
CA PRO A 288 -1.99 -18.72 22.44
C PRO A 288 -3.36 -18.24 21.97
N CYS A 289 -3.53 -18.00 20.66
CA CYS A 289 -4.84 -17.72 20.08
C CYS A 289 -5.89 -18.71 20.59
N GLN A 290 -6.80 -18.26 21.46
CA GLN A 290 -7.84 -19.09 22.08
C GLN A 290 -9.08 -19.11 21.19
N ILE A 291 -9.03 -19.87 20.11
CA ILE A 291 -10.20 -20.06 19.24
C ILE A 291 -10.30 -21.55 18.93
N SER A 292 -11.37 -22.17 19.42
CA SER A 292 -11.75 -23.53 19.05
C SER A 292 -13.06 -23.43 18.28
N TYR A 293 -12.98 -23.69 16.97
CA TYR A 293 -14.15 -24.01 16.15
C TYR A 293 -14.31 -25.52 16.02
N ASP A 294 -13.73 -26.32 16.94
CA ASP A 294 -13.71 -27.77 16.83
C ASP A 294 -15.15 -28.29 16.67
N GLY A 295 -15.45 -28.79 15.48
CA GLY A 295 -16.76 -29.33 15.10
C GLY A 295 -17.66 -28.44 14.24
N LYS A 296 -17.31 -27.18 13.94
CA LYS A 296 -18.13 -26.35 13.03
C LYS A 296 -17.81 -26.62 11.57
N SER A 297 -18.84 -26.78 10.75
CA SER A 297 -18.69 -26.87 9.30
C SER A 297 -18.23 -25.55 8.67
N GLN A 298 -17.64 -25.61 7.48
CA GLN A 298 -17.20 -24.42 6.75
C GLN A 298 -18.38 -23.46 6.48
N CYS A 299 -19.56 -23.99 6.17
CA CYS A 299 -20.76 -23.19 5.96
C CYS A 299 -21.12 -22.38 7.21
N VAL A 300 -21.10 -22.99 8.40
CA VAL A 300 -21.39 -22.30 9.66
C VAL A 300 -20.32 -21.23 9.94
N ARG A 301 -19.04 -21.51 9.69
CA ARG A 301 -17.97 -20.50 9.87
C ARG A 301 -18.14 -19.30 8.94
N PHE A 302 -18.56 -19.53 7.69
CA PHE A 302 -18.89 -18.44 6.76
C PHE A 302 -20.08 -17.62 7.22
N PHE A 303 -21.11 -18.28 7.75
CA PHE A 303 -22.27 -17.61 8.31
C PHE A 303 -21.90 -16.72 9.51
N GLU A 304 -21.06 -17.20 10.43
CA GLU A 304 -20.58 -16.39 11.57
C GLU A 304 -19.79 -15.16 11.12
N GLU A 305 -18.84 -15.35 10.19
CA GLU A 305 -18.05 -14.24 9.66
C GLU A 305 -18.92 -13.18 8.98
N TRP A 306 -19.83 -13.62 8.10
CA TRP A 306 -20.74 -12.71 7.41
C TRP A 306 -21.70 -11.99 8.37
N ALA A 307 -22.24 -12.70 9.37
CA ALA A 307 -23.19 -12.11 10.33
C ALA A 307 -22.53 -11.06 11.24
N GLU A 308 -21.28 -11.28 11.66
CA GLU A 308 -20.49 -10.30 12.42
C GLU A 308 -20.20 -9.05 11.58
N GLU A 309 -19.78 -9.23 10.32
CA GLU A 309 -19.51 -8.15 9.38
C GLU A 309 -20.78 -7.32 9.10
N PHE A 310 -21.89 -8.00 8.82
CA PHE A 310 -23.21 -7.40 8.67
C PHE A 310 -23.59 -6.55 9.89
N CYS A 311 -23.41 -7.06 11.10
CA CYS A 311 -23.76 -6.31 12.30
C CYS A 311 -22.90 -5.07 12.52
N ALA A 312 -21.58 -5.18 12.33
CA ALA A 312 -20.68 -4.05 12.45
C ALA A 312 -21.06 -2.94 11.45
N LEU A 313 -21.39 -3.31 10.22
CA LEU A 313 -21.88 -2.39 9.20
C LEU A 313 -23.21 -1.74 9.57
N LYS A 314 -24.20 -2.54 9.97
CA LYS A 314 -25.52 -2.06 10.38
C LYS A 314 -25.41 -1.00 11.46
N ARG A 315 -24.58 -1.25 12.48
CA ARG A 315 -24.31 -0.29 13.57
C ARG A 315 -23.69 0.99 13.05
N ASN A 316 -22.65 0.90 12.21
CA ASN A 316 -21.98 2.07 11.65
C ASN A 316 -22.91 2.93 10.78
N LEU A 317 -23.73 2.27 9.94
CA LEU A 317 -24.73 2.94 9.11
C LEU A 317 -25.80 3.61 9.97
N GLY A 318 -26.26 2.95 11.03
CA GLY A 318 -27.15 3.53 12.02
C GLY A 318 -26.55 4.74 12.73
N ASN A 319 -25.28 4.70 13.14
CA ASN A 319 -24.62 5.84 13.79
C ASN A 319 -24.54 7.06 12.85
N MET A 320 -24.21 6.85 11.57
CA MET A 320 -24.26 7.94 10.58
C MET A 320 -25.67 8.51 10.42
N VAL A 321 -26.71 7.67 10.47
CA VAL A 321 -28.10 8.15 10.47
C VAL A 321 -28.36 9.06 11.68
N VAL A 322 -27.92 8.68 12.88
CA VAL A 322 -28.05 9.54 14.08
C VAL A 322 -27.31 10.87 13.89
N GLU A 323 -26.05 10.81 13.48
CA GLU A 323 -25.18 11.99 13.33
C GLU A 323 -25.71 12.99 12.29
N GLU A 324 -26.17 12.51 11.13
CA GLU A 324 -26.55 13.38 10.00
C GLU A 324 -28.03 13.76 9.99
N CYS A 325 -28.91 12.94 10.58
CA CYS A 325 -30.35 13.18 10.61
C CYS A 325 -30.85 13.71 11.97
N GLY A 326 -30.05 13.62 13.04
CA GLY A 326 -30.47 13.91 14.41
C GLY A 326 -30.50 15.40 14.83
N GLY A 327 -29.93 16.30 14.03
CA GLY A 327 -29.79 17.73 14.37
C GLY A 327 -31.11 18.51 14.48
N ALA A 328 -31.05 19.69 15.12
CA ALA A 328 -32.21 20.53 15.48
C ALA A 328 -33.10 20.96 14.30
N SER A 329 -32.57 21.00 13.08
CA SER A 329 -33.32 21.33 11.86
C SER A 329 -33.99 20.13 11.17
N GLY A 330 -33.72 18.90 11.59
CA GLY A 330 -34.31 17.68 11.01
C GLY A 330 -34.03 17.52 9.51
N GLY A 331 -33.06 16.67 9.15
CA GLY A 331 -32.78 16.35 7.75
C GLY A 331 -31.63 17.17 7.16
N GLY A 332 -30.39 16.80 7.46
CA GLY A 332 -29.26 17.20 6.62
C GLY A 332 -29.46 16.71 5.17
N ASN A 333 -28.84 17.38 4.20
CA ASN A 333 -29.00 17.08 2.76
C ASN A 333 -28.71 15.61 2.37
N ASN A 334 -28.04 14.84 3.23
CA ASN A 334 -27.68 13.44 3.02
C ASN A 334 -28.62 12.45 3.73
N CYS A 335 -29.56 12.92 4.55
CA CYS A 335 -30.39 12.08 5.42
C CYS A 335 -31.24 11.09 4.63
N ASN A 336 -31.96 11.56 3.60
CA ASN A 336 -32.79 10.69 2.77
C ASN A 336 -31.97 9.58 2.10
N GLY A 337 -30.78 9.89 1.60
CA GLY A 337 -29.88 8.91 1.00
C GLY A 337 -29.35 7.88 2.01
N LEU A 338 -28.94 8.32 3.22
CA LEU A 338 -28.54 7.40 4.29
C LEU A 338 -29.68 6.46 4.71
N CYS A 339 -30.89 6.98 4.83
CA CYS A 339 -32.07 6.20 5.18
C CYS A 339 -32.43 5.19 4.09
N ASN A 340 -32.40 5.60 2.82
CA ASN A 340 -32.60 4.70 1.68
C ASN A 340 -31.53 3.60 1.64
N MET A 341 -30.27 3.95 1.91
CA MET A 341 -29.18 2.98 1.99
C MET A 341 -29.38 1.99 3.13
N TYR A 342 -29.79 2.46 4.30
CA TYR A 342 -30.10 1.60 5.44
C TYR A 342 -31.20 0.61 5.06
N GLU A 343 -32.30 1.08 4.47
CA GLU A 343 -33.41 0.25 4.00
C GLU A 343 -32.96 -0.80 2.97
N LYS A 344 -32.20 -0.41 1.94
CA LYS A 344 -31.66 -1.32 0.92
C LYS A 344 -30.69 -2.34 1.53
N PHE A 345 -29.78 -1.89 2.39
CA PHE A 345 -28.81 -2.75 3.05
C PHE A 345 -29.50 -3.85 3.87
N MET A 346 -30.56 -3.51 4.61
CA MET A 346 -31.35 -4.49 5.35
C MET A 346 -32.06 -5.47 4.42
N LYS A 347 -32.76 -4.96 3.39
CA LYS A 347 -33.51 -5.77 2.42
C LYS A 347 -32.64 -6.75 1.64
N GLU A 348 -31.40 -6.37 1.32
CA GLU A 348 -30.47 -7.22 0.57
C GLU A 348 -29.73 -8.22 1.45
N SER A 349 -29.52 -7.89 2.72
CA SER A 349 -28.80 -8.76 3.64
C SER A 349 -29.66 -9.93 4.12
N GLU A 350 -30.99 -9.73 4.22
CA GLU A 350 -31.94 -10.75 4.68
C GLU A 350 -31.91 -12.05 3.83
N PRO A 351 -31.95 -12.00 2.47
CA PRO A 351 -31.83 -13.21 1.66
C PRO A 351 -30.54 -13.99 1.89
N TYR A 352 -29.40 -13.32 2.13
CA TYR A 352 -28.15 -14.01 2.45
C TYR A 352 -28.24 -14.73 3.81
N PHE A 353 -28.82 -14.05 4.81
CA PHE A 353 -29.04 -14.63 6.14
C PHE A 353 -29.90 -15.91 6.07
N GLU A 354 -31.02 -15.85 5.37
CA GLU A 354 -31.92 -17.00 5.22
C GLU A 354 -31.32 -18.11 4.35
N ASN A 355 -30.54 -17.75 3.34
CA ASN A 355 -29.81 -18.72 2.54
C ASN A 355 -28.78 -19.50 3.37
N TYR A 356 -28.01 -18.82 4.24
CA TYR A 356 -27.11 -19.50 5.18
C TYR A 356 -27.86 -20.43 6.12
N LYS A 357 -28.98 -19.98 6.70
CA LYS A 357 -29.79 -20.80 7.60
C LYS A 357 -30.32 -22.07 6.93
N THR A 358 -30.63 -21.97 5.65
CA THR A 358 -31.15 -23.09 4.86
C THR A 358 -30.03 -24.02 4.37
N LEU A 359 -28.95 -23.46 3.84
CA LEU A 359 -27.86 -24.26 3.27
C LEU A 359 -27.01 -24.92 4.35
N CYS A 360 -26.71 -24.24 5.46
CA CYS A 360 -25.77 -24.77 6.45
C CYS A 360 -26.35 -25.89 7.33
N VAL A 361 -27.65 -26.20 7.23
CA VAL A 361 -28.27 -27.37 7.87
C VAL A 361 -28.27 -28.62 6.99
N ASP A 362 -27.87 -28.49 5.72
CA ASP A 362 -27.74 -29.61 4.80
C ASP A 362 -26.51 -30.45 5.17
N THR A 363 -26.73 -31.74 5.44
CA THR A 363 -25.69 -32.66 5.90
C THR A 363 -24.55 -32.82 4.90
N LYS A 364 -24.77 -32.54 3.62
CA LYS A 364 -23.69 -32.57 2.60
C LYS A 364 -22.57 -31.56 2.86
N TYR A 365 -22.89 -30.45 3.55
CA TYR A 365 -21.91 -29.42 3.94
C TYR A 365 -21.56 -29.51 5.43
N GLY A 366 -22.07 -30.53 6.14
CA GLY A 366 -22.00 -30.66 7.59
C GLY A 366 -20.75 -31.33 8.14
N ASN A 367 -19.86 -31.82 7.27
CA ASN A 367 -18.64 -32.55 7.65
C ASN A 367 -18.93 -33.73 8.63
N GLY A 368 -19.95 -34.53 8.31
CA GLY A 368 -20.36 -35.69 9.12
C GLY A 368 -21.34 -35.40 10.25
N ALA A 369 -21.67 -34.13 10.52
CA ALA A 369 -22.69 -33.76 11.51
C ALA A 369 -24.12 -34.09 11.02
N THR A 370 -24.98 -34.44 11.98
CA THR A 370 -26.42 -34.64 11.76
C THR A 370 -27.13 -33.31 11.51
N GLU A 371 -28.30 -33.36 10.87
CA GLU A 371 -29.13 -32.17 10.66
C GLU A 371 -29.49 -31.45 11.97
N SER A 372 -29.69 -32.21 13.06
CA SER A 372 -30.00 -31.63 14.38
C SER A 372 -28.82 -30.83 14.96
N GLU A 373 -27.61 -31.39 14.87
CA GLU A 373 -26.38 -30.71 15.32
C GLU A 373 -26.10 -29.46 14.48
N LEU A 374 -26.34 -29.53 13.17
CA LEU A 374 -26.17 -28.38 12.28
C LEU A 374 -27.20 -27.27 12.58
N LYS A 375 -28.47 -27.64 12.83
CA LYS A 375 -29.51 -26.68 13.25
C LYS A 375 -29.10 -25.94 14.52
N GLU A 376 -28.65 -26.65 15.54
CA GLU A 376 -28.16 -26.05 16.78
C GLU A 376 -26.96 -25.15 16.53
N SER A 377 -25.99 -25.61 15.72
CA SER A 377 -24.80 -24.84 15.39
C SER A 377 -25.11 -23.55 14.63
N VAL A 378 -26.05 -23.58 13.68
CA VAL A 378 -26.51 -22.40 12.93
C VAL A 378 -27.27 -21.43 13.84
N GLN A 379 -28.13 -21.92 14.72
CA GLN A 379 -28.84 -21.08 15.69
C GLN A 379 -27.88 -20.36 16.63
N LYS A 380 -26.88 -21.08 17.15
CA LYS A 380 -25.83 -20.51 18.01
C LYS A 380 -24.96 -19.51 17.26
N ALA A 381 -24.60 -19.80 16.02
CA ALA A 381 -23.87 -18.89 15.14
C ALA A 381 -24.62 -17.58 14.93
N ALA A 382 -25.92 -17.66 14.61
CA ALA A 382 -26.78 -16.49 14.48
C ALA A 382 -26.80 -15.67 15.77
N ALA A 383 -27.18 -16.29 16.90
CA ALA A 383 -27.33 -15.60 18.17
C ALA A 383 -26.05 -14.89 18.65
N ASN A 384 -24.89 -15.55 18.52
CA ASN A 384 -23.61 -14.98 18.95
C ASN A 384 -23.12 -13.88 18.03
N SER A 385 -23.29 -14.05 16.71
CA SER A 385 -22.73 -13.16 15.70
C SER A 385 -23.57 -11.91 15.50
N THR A 386 -24.87 -11.97 15.80
CA THR A 386 -25.77 -10.82 15.61
C THR A 386 -25.92 -9.92 16.83
N LYS A 387 -25.31 -10.30 17.96
CA LYS A 387 -25.47 -9.62 19.24
C LYS A 387 -25.14 -8.13 19.17
N GLU A 388 -24.01 -7.78 18.54
CA GLU A 388 -23.49 -6.41 18.47
C GLU A 388 -24.40 -5.39 17.75
N CYS A 389 -25.34 -5.85 16.90
CA CYS A 389 -26.26 -4.96 16.20
C CYS A 389 -27.72 -5.05 16.68
N CYS A 390 -27.96 -5.76 17.79
CA CYS A 390 -29.21 -5.72 18.58
C CYS A 390 -29.02 -4.96 19.92
N THR A 391 -27.81 -4.48 20.26
CA THR A 391 -27.44 -4.07 21.63
C THR A 391 -28.19 -2.89 22.25
N ASP A 392 -28.97 -2.13 21.49
CA ASP A 392 -29.65 -0.95 22.04
C ASP A 392 -30.77 -1.35 23.03
N PHE A 393 -31.40 -2.53 22.85
CA PHE A 393 -32.46 -3.03 23.74
C PHE A 393 -32.42 -4.54 24.03
N GLY A 394 -31.31 -5.23 23.76
CA GLY A 394 -31.11 -6.65 24.10
C GLY A 394 -31.00 -7.59 22.89
N ASP A 395 -31.07 -8.89 23.11
CA ASP A 395 -30.93 -9.87 22.02
C ASP A 395 -32.19 -9.86 21.13
N CYS A 396 -32.02 -9.79 19.81
CA CYS A 396 -33.12 -9.78 18.84
C CYS A 396 -33.21 -11.09 18.06
N SER A 397 -34.43 -11.58 17.81
CA SER A 397 -34.66 -12.73 16.93
C SER A 397 -34.31 -12.38 15.47
N PRO A 398 -34.06 -13.38 14.60
CA PRO A 398 -33.84 -13.13 13.17
C PRO A 398 -34.90 -12.27 12.50
N THR A 399 -36.18 -12.51 12.81
CA THR A 399 -37.30 -11.72 12.28
C THR A 399 -37.22 -10.28 12.77
N GLN A 400 -36.83 -10.06 14.02
CA GLN A 400 -36.65 -8.72 14.55
C GLN A 400 -35.43 -8.01 13.96
N LEU A 401 -34.35 -8.73 13.66
CA LEU A 401 -33.10 -8.17 13.14
C LEU A 401 -33.31 -7.38 11.83
N PHE A 402 -34.09 -7.94 10.90
CA PHE A 402 -34.34 -7.35 9.58
C PHE A 402 -35.60 -6.47 9.52
N ASN A 403 -36.49 -6.54 10.52
CA ASN A 403 -37.69 -5.72 10.54
C ASN A 403 -37.38 -4.27 10.96
N LEU A 404 -37.49 -3.34 9.99
CA LEU A 404 -37.27 -1.90 10.22
C LEU A 404 -38.23 -1.26 11.23
N THR A 405 -39.37 -1.89 11.52
CA THR A 405 -40.35 -1.40 12.50
C THR A 405 -40.03 -1.81 13.94
N GLU A 406 -39.01 -2.64 14.15
CA GLU A 406 -38.65 -3.13 15.50
C GLU A 406 -37.66 -2.19 16.18
N ASP A 407 -37.98 -1.78 17.41
CA ASP A 407 -37.09 -0.94 18.22
C ASP A 407 -35.77 -1.63 18.52
N ILE A 408 -35.85 -2.93 18.85
CA ILE A 408 -34.71 -3.70 19.37
C ILE A 408 -33.55 -3.78 18.38
N SER A 409 -33.83 -3.70 17.09
CA SER A 409 -32.84 -3.78 16.03
C SER A 409 -32.65 -2.45 15.30
N ASN A 410 -33.70 -1.65 15.11
CA ASN A 410 -33.68 -0.57 14.12
C ASN A 410 -34.05 0.81 14.70
N ILE A 411 -33.87 1.03 16.01
CA ILE A 411 -34.21 2.29 16.68
C ILE A 411 -33.61 3.54 16.03
N ARG A 412 -32.34 3.49 15.57
CA ARG A 412 -31.69 4.63 14.89
C ARG A 412 -32.42 5.03 13.61
N TYR A 413 -32.84 4.05 12.81
CA TYR A 413 -33.67 4.29 11.63
C TYR A 413 -35.04 4.83 12.04
N LYS A 414 -35.72 4.20 12.99
CA LYS A 414 -37.06 4.62 13.45
C LYS A 414 -37.09 6.05 13.98
N CYS A 415 -36.05 6.48 14.68
CA CYS A 415 -35.93 7.81 15.25
C CYS A 415 -35.60 8.89 14.23
N PHE A 416 -34.74 8.60 13.25
CA PHE A 416 -34.13 9.68 12.47
C PHE A 416 -34.36 9.61 10.96
N CYS A 417 -34.99 8.54 10.45
CA CYS A 417 -35.42 8.45 9.05
C CYS A 417 -36.89 8.82 8.88
N GLU A 418 -37.24 9.52 7.80
CA GLU A 418 -38.59 10.05 7.56
C GLU A 418 -39.70 8.98 7.64
N LYS A 419 -39.41 7.77 7.12
CA LYS A 419 -40.32 6.62 7.16
C LYS A 419 -40.38 5.92 8.53
N GLY A 420 -39.58 6.34 9.50
CA GLY A 420 -39.49 5.75 10.83
C GLY A 420 -40.61 6.19 11.76
N ASP A 421 -41.14 5.27 12.56
CA ASP A 421 -42.29 5.53 13.45
C ASP A 421 -42.08 6.69 14.44
N TYR A 422 -40.84 6.87 14.90
CA TYR A 422 -40.50 7.90 15.89
C TYR A 422 -40.02 9.20 15.26
N TYR A 423 -39.92 9.30 13.93
CA TYR A 423 -39.38 10.47 13.25
C TYR A 423 -40.05 11.79 13.65
N LYS A 424 -41.39 11.80 13.74
CA LYS A 424 -42.16 12.98 14.15
C LYS A 424 -41.98 13.33 15.64
N GLN A 425 -41.59 12.36 16.46
CA GLN A 425 -41.45 12.47 17.91
C GLN A 425 -39.98 12.40 18.36
N ARG A 426 -39.02 12.44 17.44
CA ARG A 426 -37.60 12.16 17.70
C ARG A 426 -36.94 13.06 18.76
N HIS A 427 -37.51 14.25 18.99
CA HIS A 427 -37.04 15.20 20.01
C HIS A 427 -37.83 15.12 21.33
N SER A 428 -38.92 14.35 21.38
CA SER A 428 -39.75 14.14 22.58
C SER A 428 -39.66 12.71 23.13
N GLU A 429 -39.50 11.71 22.27
CA GLU A 429 -39.35 10.30 22.59
C GLU A 429 -38.03 10.03 23.32
N ASN A 430 -38.11 9.42 24.51
CA ASN A 430 -36.95 9.21 25.38
C ASN A 430 -35.92 8.29 24.73
N LYS A 431 -36.37 7.24 24.02
CA LYS A 431 -35.45 6.33 23.30
C LYS A 431 -34.62 7.07 22.25
N CYS A 432 -35.21 8.02 21.54
CA CYS A 432 -34.52 8.81 20.51
C CYS A 432 -33.60 9.88 21.12
N LYS A 433 -34.01 10.52 22.22
CA LYS A 433 -33.17 11.49 22.95
C LYS A 433 -31.87 10.86 23.45
N ASN A 434 -31.94 9.64 24.00
CA ASN A 434 -30.78 8.93 24.50
C ASN A 434 -29.75 8.60 23.39
N LEU A 435 -30.19 8.49 22.14
CA LEU A 435 -29.29 8.28 21.00
C LEU A 435 -28.56 9.57 20.59
N LEU A 436 -29.15 10.75 20.82
CA LEU A 436 -28.52 12.04 20.54
C LEU A 436 -27.52 12.44 21.63
N ASN A 437 -27.82 12.10 22.88
CA ASN A 437 -27.01 12.39 24.05
C ASN A 437 -26.83 11.12 24.88
N PRO A 438 -25.90 10.21 24.51
CA PRO A 438 -25.66 9.02 25.30
C PRO A 438 -25.08 9.42 26.66
N ASP A 439 -25.82 9.17 27.75
CA ASP A 439 -25.30 9.31 29.11
C ASP A 439 -24.05 8.44 29.27
N SER A 440 -23.03 8.98 29.97
CA SER A 440 -21.67 8.39 30.13
C SER A 440 -21.60 7.01 30.80
N THR A 441 -22.73 6.37 31.07
CA THR A 441 -22.86 5.11 31.81
C THR A 441 -23.35 3.92 30.99
N VAL A 442 -23.63 4.08 29.69
CA VAL A 442 -23.90 2.92 28.82
C VAL A 442 -22.59 2.44 28.19
N VAL A 443 -22.20 1.21 28.52
CA VAL A 443 -21.01 0.52 27.99
C VAL A 443 -21.09 0.48 26.46
N THR A 444 -20.38 1.41 25.83
CA THR A 444 -20.09 1.38 24.40
C THR A 444 -19.01 0.33 24.19
N GLY A 445 -19.32 -0.72 23.43
CA GLY A 445 -18.29 -1.62 22.91
C GLY A 445 -17.25 -0.79 22.14
N GLN A 446 -15.97 -1.06 22.39
CA GLN A 446 -14.83 -0.31 21.87
C GLN A 446 -14.94 -0.05 20.36
N VAL A 447 -15.13 1.22 20.00
CA VAL A 447 -14.70 1.76 18.73
C VAL A 447 -13.31 2.34 18.97
N VAL A 448 -12.31 1.84 18.25
CA VAL A 448 -10.99 2.46 18.23
C VAL A 448 -11.06 3.64 17.26
N ASP A 449 -11.13 4.85 17.80
CA ASP A 449 -10.90 6.06 17.01
C ASP A 449 -9.45 6.11 16.52
N PRO A 450 -9.18 6.63 15.31
CA PRO A 450 -7.81 7.05 14.96
C PRO A 450 -7.36 8.10 15.99
N PRO A 451 -6.13 8.01 16.53
CA PRO A 451 -5.67 8.93 17.58
C PRO A 451 -5.77 10.38 17.12
N SER A 452 -6.40 11.23 17.93
CA SER A 452 -6.32 12.67 17.73
C SER A 452 -4.88 13.13 17.96
N LEU A 453 -4.44 14.11 17.15
CA LEU A 453 -3.14 14.77 17.29
C LEU A 453 -3.15 15.64 18.56
N GLY A 454 -2.85 15.03 19.70
CA GLY A 454 -2.51 15.74 20.91
C GLY A 454 -1.10 16.33 20.81
N THR A 455 -1.01 17.65 20.64
CA THR A 455 0.21 18.43 20.85
C THR A 455 0.68 18.27 22.31
N ALA A 456 1.69 17.44 22.53
CA ALA A 456 2.45 17.42 23.77
C ALA A 456 3.87 17.93 23.47
N SER A 457 4.06 19.24 23.68
CA SER A 457 5.38 19.81 23.89
C SER A 457 5.82 19.45 25.30
N GLN A 458 6.83 18.60 25.44
CA GLN A 458 7.56 18.42 26.71
C GLN A 458 9.06 18.47 26.43
N THR A 459 9.67 19.56 26.87
CA THR A 459 11.10 19.77 27.06
C THR A 459 11.60 18.94 28.24
N VAL A 460 12.57 18.04 28.01
CA VAL A 460 13.38 17.38 29.06
C VAL A 460 14.85 17.46 28.64
N GLY A 461 15.71 17.92 29.56
CA GLY A 461 17.08 18.40 29.30
C GLY A 461 18.09 17.36 28.81
N GLY A 462 18.43 17.45 27.52
CA GLY A 462 19.65 16.89 26.94
C GLY A 462 20.38 17.97 26.12
N THR A 463 21.61 17.68 25.69
CA THR A 463 22.42 18.60 24.87
C THR A 463 21.65 18.96 23.58
N PRO A 464 21.53 20.26 23.21
CA PRO A 464 20.88 20.67 21.97
C PRO A 464 21.49 20.01 20.73
N ALA A 465 20.67 19.67 19.73
CA ALA A 465 21.13 18.94 18.55
C ALA A 465 22.25 19.67 17.79
N CYS A 466 22.15 21.00 17.60
CA CYS A 466 23.20 21.78 16.94
C CYS A 466 24.54 21.76 17.71
N ASP A 467 24.55 21.61 19.04
CA ASP A 467 25.79 21.56 19.81
C ASP A 467 26.51 20.23 19.59
N ILE A 468 25.76 19.13 19.49
CA ILE A 468 26.29 17.82 19.06
C ILE A 468 26.88 17.94 17.66
N VAL A 469 26.16 18.56 16.72
CA VAL A 469 26.64 18.80 15.34
C VAL A 469 27.93 19.63 15.33
N LYS A 470 28.03 20.66 16.19
CA LYS A 470 29.22 21.48 16.33
C LYS A 470 30.43 20.66 16.79
N SER A 471 30.25 19.83 17.82
CA SER A 471 31.33 18.95 18.28
C SER A 471 31.80 17.96 17.21
N LEU A 472 30.90 17.59 16.28
CA LEU A 472 31.15 16.60 15.24
C LEU A 472 31.82 17.17 13.97
N LEU A 473 31.37 18.35 13.51
CA LEU A 473 31.77 18.91 12.22
C LEU A 473 32.77 20.06 12.31
N GLN A 474 33.01 20.63 13.50
CA GLN A 474 34.00 21.69 13.66
C GLN A 474 35.40 21.19 13.26
N GLY A 475 36.06 21.92 12.36
CA GLY A 475 37.36 21.57 11.82
C GLY A 475 37.35 20.45 10.77
N LYS A 476 36.18 19.96 10.34
CA LYS A 476 36.05 18.91 9.31
C LYS A 476 35.69 19.48 7.95
N SER A 477 36.50 19.17 6.94
CA SER A 477 36.18 19.51 5.55
C SER A 477 35.28 18.46 4.90
N GLY A 478 34.56 18.83 3.84
CA GLY A 478 33.72 17.91 3.07
C GLY A 478 34.45 16.76 2.38
N ASN A 479 35.79 16.84 2.33
CA ASN A 479 36.66 15.84 1.70
C ASN A 479 37.21 14.82 2.71
N GLU A 480 36.98 15.03 4.01
CA GLU A 480 37.52 14.18 5.07
C GLU A 480 36.47 13.22 5.61
N LYS A 481 36.93 12.04 6.04
CA LYS A 481 36.09 11.07 6.75
C LYS A 481 35.69 11.62 8.11
N VAL A 482 34.39 11.53 8.45
CA VAL A 482 33.86 11.96 9.75
C VAL A 482 33.24 10.74 10.43
N ASP A 483 33.82 10.30 11.55
CA ASP A 483 33.36 9.18 12.37
C ASP A 483 32.85 8.00 11.54
N GLY A 484 33.73 7.36 10.78
CA GLY A 484 33.38 6.17 10.00
C GLY A 484 32.65 6.44 8.68
N CYS A 485 32.06 7.63 8.47
CA CYS A 485 31.31 7.97 7.27
C CYS A 485 32.15 8.75 6.25
N ASN A 486 32.00 8.36 4.98
CA ASN A 486 32.77 8.91 3.86
C ASN A 486 31.90 9.82 2.99
N ARG A 487 32.57 10.59 2.13
CA ARG A 487 31.94 11.37 1.06
C ARG A 487 31.13 10.47 0.12
N LYS A 488 30.08 11.03 -0.47
CA LYS A 488 29.17 10.31 -1.38
C LYS A 488 29.80 10.14 -2.76
N GLU A 489 30.67 9.16 -2.89
CA GLU A 489 31.40 8.85 -4.12
C GLU A 489 31.10 7.43 -4.64
N GLY A 490 31.57 7.13 -5.86
CA GLY A 490 31.39 5.84 -6.53
C GLY A 490 30.08 5.71 -7.32
N SER A 491 29.70 4.47 -7.66
CA SER A 491 28.47 4.22 -8.44
C SER A 491 27.20 4.50 -7.62
N PHE A 492 26.19 5.07 -8.28
CA PHE A 492 24.86 5.37 -7.74
C PHE A 492 23.79 4.54 -8.47
N ASP A 493 23.94 3.22 -8.43
CA ASP A 493 23.01 2.29 -9.06
C ASP A 493 21.97 1.77 -8.07
N TRP A 494 20.73 1.63 -8.53
CA TRP A 494 19.66 1.01 -7.77
C TRP A 494 19.90 -0.50 -7.66
N LYS A 495 19.68 -1.08 -6.47
CA LYS A 495 19.93 -2.50 -6.20
C LYS A 495 18.65 -3.22 -5.80
N CYS A 496 18.16 -4.13 -6.66
CA CYS A 496 16.98 -4.95 -6.39
C CYS A 496 17.28 -6.33 -5.81
N GLU A 497 18.55 -6.73 -5.81
CA GLU A 497 18.99 -8.07 -5.38
C GLU A 497 20.13 -7.92 -4.35
N GLY A 498 20.18 -8.80 -3.36
CA GLY A 498 21.28 -8.92 -2.39
C GLY A 498 21.42 -7.79 -1.36
N LYS A 499 20.61 -6.72 -1.43
CA LYS A 499 20.58 -5.62 -0.45
C LYS A 499 19.24 -5.46 0.27
N VAL A 500 18.23 -6.17 -0.20
CA VAL A 500 16.86 -6.17 0.33
C VAL A 500 16.64 -7.48 1.08
N LYS A 501 15.89 -7.45 2.19
CA LYS A 501 15.58 -8.63 3.02
C LYS A 501 14.83 -9.70 2.21
N ASN A 502 15.06 -10.97 2.55
CA ASN A 502 14.27 -12.07 1.99
C ASN A 502 12.81 -11.93 2.41
N GLY A 503 11.87 -11.97 1.46
CA GLY A 503 10.45 -11.69 1.68
C GLY A 503 9.98 -10.38 1.05
N GLU A 504 10.89 -9.43 0.81
CA GLU A 504 10.62 -8.13 0.17
C GLU A 504 10.87 -8.19 -1.36
N ASN A 505 10.55 -9.34 -1.98
CA ASN A 505 10.86 -9.63 -3.38
C ASN A 505 10.17 -8.63 -4.33
N GLY A 506 10.96 -7.75 -4.96
CA GLY A 506 10.46 -6.73 -5.89
C GLY A 506 10.83 -5.30 -5.50
N ALA A 507 11.23 -5.06 -4.25
CA ALA A 507 11.78 -3.76 -3.86
C ALA A 507 13.18 -3.55 -4.46
N CYS A 508 13.50 -2.31 -4.86
CA CYS A 508 14.87 -1.91 -5.20
C CYS A 508 15.32 -0.80 -4.26
N MET A 509 16.47 -1.01 -3.63
CA MET A 509 17.04 -0.08 -2.65
C MET A 509 17.67 1.13 -3.35
N PRO A 510 17.33 2.37 -2.96
CA PRO A 510 17.92 3.58 -3.50
C PRO A 510 19.44 3.64 -3.26
N PRO A 511 20.23 4.18 -4.21
CA PRO A 511 21.66 4.42 -4.02
C PRO A 511 21.98 5.24 -2.75
N ARG A 512 21.12 6.20 -2.42
CA ARG A 512 21.19 7.01 -1.20
C ARG A 512 21.10 6.13 0.05
N ARG A 513 20.05 5.28 0.13
CA ARG A 513 19.87 4.33 1.24
C ARG A 513 21.03 3.34 1.36
N GLN A 514 21.57 2.84 0.24
CA GLN A 514 22.72 1.93 0.23
C GLN A 514 23.98 2.57 0.84
N LYS A 515 24.13 3.90 0.70
CA LYS A 515 25.28 4.68 1.19
C LYS A 515 24.93 5.51 2.44
N LEU A 516 23.82 5.21 3.11
CA LEU A 516 23.35 5.93 4.29
C LEU A 516 24.38 5.81 5.42
N CYS A 517 24.77 6.94 6.01
CA CYS A 517 25.68 7.00 7.15
C CYS A 517 24.98 6.47 8.41
N VAL A 518 25.30 5.24 8.78
CA VAL A 518 24.76 4.58 9.99
C VAL A 518 25.85 4.17 10.98
N TYR A 519 27.09 4.63 10.78
CA TYR A 519 28.26 4.15 11.52
C TYR A 519 28.05 4.16 13.04
N ASN A 520 27.73 5.31 13.67
CA ASN A 520 27.57 5.39 15.13
C ASN A 520 26.45 4.47 15.63
N LEU A 521 25.38 4.30 14.85
CA LEU A 521 24.26 3.40 15.18
C LEU A 521 24.65 1.91 15.17
N THR A 522 25.78 1.57 14.55
CA THR A 522 26.32 0.20 14.52
C THR A 522 27.39 -0.06 15.58
N GLN A 523 27.84 0.96 16.32
CA GLN A 523 28.90 0.84 17.34
C GLN A 523 28.30 0.67 18.74
N GLU A 524 28.55 -0.47 19.39
CA GLU A 524 27.93 -0.79 20.69
C GLU A 524 28.26 0.22 21.80
N ASN A 525 29.47 0.79 21.82
CA ASN A 525 29.89 1.80 22.80
C ASN A 525 29.20 3.17 22.62
N GLU A 526 28.69 3.44 21.41
CA GLU A 526 27.91 4.63 21.07
C GLU A 526 26.40 4.41 21.14
N THR A 527 25.95 3.17 21.33
CA THR A 527 24.54 2.83 21.50
C THR A 527 24.35 1.95 22.72
N ASN A 528 24.97 2.25 23.88
CA ASN A 528 24.78 1.44 25.09
C ASN A 528 23.77 2.00 26.10
N THR A 529 23.28 3.23 25.88
CA THR A 529 22.19 3.86 26.64
C THR A 529 21.24 4.57 25.67
N SER A 530 20.02 4.88 26.12
CA SER A 530 19.01 5.58 25.32
C SER A 530 19.45 6.99 24.90
N GLU A 531 20.14 7.74 25.77
CA GLU A 531 20.68 9.06 25.40
C GLU A 531 21.80 8.95 24.36
N LYS A 532 22.71 7.99 24.51
CA LYS A 532 23.75 7.75 23.51
C LYS A 532 23.19 7.27 22.18
N LEU A 533 22.12 6.46 22.21
CA LEU A 533 21.40 6.06 21.01
C LEU A 533 20.79 7.27 20.30
N LYS A 534 20.16 8.20 21.03
CA LYS A 534 19.68 9.47 20.49
C LYS A 534 20.82 10.29 19.88
N ASP A 535 21.95 10.43 20.57
CA ASP A 535 23.14 11.11 20.04
C ASP A 535 23.67 10.44 18.77
N ALA A 536 23.65 9.11 18.70
CA ALA A 536 24.05 8.37 17.52
C ALA A 536 23.14 8.64 16.31
N PHE A 537 21.82 8.73 16.50
CA PHE A 537 20.90 9.14 15.43
C PHE A 537 21.17 10.58 14.96
N ILE A 538 21.36 11.51 15.91
CA ILE A 538 21.71 12.92 15.63
C ILE A 538 23.00 13.02 14.82
N LYS A 539 24.07 12.33 15.26
CA LYS A 539 25.37 12.30 14.57
C LYS A 539 25.28 11.70 13.18
N CYS A 540 24.59 10.57 13.03
CA CYS A 540 24.41 9.90 11.74
C CYS A 540 23.64 10.79 10.75
N ALA A 541 22.53 11.38 11.18
CA ALA A 541 21.73 12.26 10.34
C ALA A 541 22.49 13.54 9.94
N ALA A 542 23.22 14.16 10.87
CA ALA A 542 24.04 15.33 10.57
C ALA A 542 25.14 15.03 9.54
N LYS A 543 25.87 13.92 9.71
CA LYS A 543 26.90 13.49 8.75
C LYS A 543 26.31 13.14 7.39
N GLU A 544 25.18 12.45 7.37
CA GLU A 544 24.48 12.13 6.13
C GLU A 544 24.14 13.40 5.37
N THR A 545 23.50 14.37 6.03
CA THR A 545 23.13 15.64 5.41
C THR A 545 24.34 16.46 4.98
N PHE A 546 25.40 16.50 5.78
CA PHE A 546 26.65 17.18 5.43
C PHE A 546 27.26 16.62 4.13
N PHE A 547 27.41 15.30 4.02
CA PHE A 547 27.99 14.69 2.82
C PHE A 547 27.05 14.71 1.61
N LEU A 548 25.73 14.57 1.81
CA LEU A 548 24.74 14.76 0.74
C LEU A 548 24.78 16.19 0.21
N TRP A 549 24.91 17.18 1.09
CA TRP A 549 25.00 18.60 0.69
C TRP A 549 26.23 18.87 -0.18
N HIS A 550 27.39 18.34 0.21
CA HIS A 550 28.61 18.44 -0.60
C HIS A 550 28.42 17.83 -1.99
N LYS A 551 27.87 16.62 -2.08
CA LYS A 551 27.57 15.98 -3.37
C LYS A 551 26.58 16.80 -4.20
N TYR A 552 25.50 17.29 -3.59
CA TYR A 552 24.48 18.09 -4.27
C TYR A 552 25.08 19.34 -4.92
N LYS A 553 25.99 20.03 -4.23
CA LYS A 553 26.71 21.19 -4.79
C LYS A 553 27.54 20.82 -6.00
N GLU A 554 28.33 19.76 -5.91
CA GLU A 554 29.19 19.31 -7.01
C GLU A 554 28.39 18.87 -8.23
N ASP A 555 27.26 18.19 -8.02
CA ASP A 555 26.36 17.80 -9.10
C ASP A 555 25.75 19.04 -9.78
N LYS A 556 25.38 20.06 -9.01
CA LYS A 556 24.87 21.34 -9.56
C LYS A 556 25.93 22.17 -10.29
N GLU A 557 27.17 22.14 -9.83
CA GLU A 557 28.30 22.75 -10.54
C GLU A 557 28.54 22.07 -11.90
N LYS A 558 28.50 20.73 -11.96
CA LYS A 558 28.63 19.97 -13.21
C LYS A 558 27.46 20.19 -14.18
N GLU A 559 26.29 20.55 -13.67
CA GLU A 559 25.12 20.89 -14.48
C GLU A 559 25.18 22.31 -15.09
N ASN A 560 26.25 23.09 -14.83
CA ASN A 560 26.36 24.50 -15.22
C ASN A 560 25.13 25.33 -14.81
N SER A 561 24.54 25.02 -13.65
CA SER A 561 23.39 25.76 -13.15
C SER A 561 23.81 27.19 -12.79
N SER A 562 23.08 28.19 -13.27
CA SER A 562 23.32 29.61 -12.93
C SER A 562 23.03 29.91 -11.46
N ASN A 563 22.22 29.07 -10.80
CA ASN A 563 21.84 29.24 -9.40
C ASN A 563 22.76 28.41 -8.52
N LYS A 564 23.61 29.08 -7.73
CA LYS A 564 24.46 28.40 -6.74
C LYS A 564 23.62 28.01 -5.53
N PRO A 565 23.52 26.72 -5.17
CA PRO A 565 22.72 26.27 -4.03
C PRO A 565 23.10 26.93 -2.70
N GLU A 566 24.37 27.32 -2.54
CA GLU A 566 24.89 28.00 -1.35
C GLU A 566 24.26 29.39 -1.14
N ASP A 567 23.88 30.09 -2.21
CA ASP A 567 23.31 31.43 -2.12
C ASP A 567 21.87 31.41 -1.57
N GLU A 568 21.11 30.36 -1.89
CA GLU A 568 19.78 30.14 -1.30
C GLU A 568 19.87 29.76 0.18
N LEU A 569 20.84 28.92 0.53
CA LEU A 569 21.10 28.56 1.93
C LEU A 569 21.41 29.77 2.81
N LYS A 570 22.24 30.69 2.32
CA LYS A 570 22.57 31.96 3.03
C LYS A 570 21.38 32.88 3.24
N LYS A 571 20.28 32.69 2.50
CA LYS A 571 18.99 33.36 2.71
C LYS A 571 18.09 32.61 3.69
N GLY A 572 18.51 31.43 4.16
CA GLY A 572 17.74 30.56 5.03
C GLY A 572 16.84 29.57 4.27
N ASN A 573 16.99 29.44 2.95
CA ASN A 573 16.16 28.54 2.14
C ASN A 573 16.92 27.25 1.79
N ILE A 574 16.33 26.10 2.09
CA ILE A 574 16.86 24.81 1.64
C ILE A 574 16.30 24.55 0.23
N PRO A 575 17.15 24.26 -0.79
CA PRO A 575 16.67 23.99 -2.15
C PRO A 575 15.63 22.85 -2.18
N PRO A 576 14.52 22.97 -2.92
CA PRO A 576 13.44 21.96 -2.93
C PRO A 576 13.90 20.55 -3.36
N GLU A 577 14.88 20.43 -4.24
CA GLU A 577 15.42 19.11 -4.59
C GLU A 577 16.22 18.49 -3.44
N PHE A 578 16.91 19.31 -2.66
CA PHE A 578 17.70 18.84 -1.53
C PHE A 578 16.83 18.51 -0.32
N ILE A 579 15.77 19.29 -0.08
CA ILE A 579 14.83 19.01 1.02
C ILE A 579 14.12 17.67 0.82
N ARG A 580 13.80 17.27 -0.44
CA ARG A 580 13.29 15.93 -0.74
C ARG A 580 14.26 14.82 -0.34
N GLN A 581 15.56 14.98 -0.64
CA GLN A 581 16.58 14.00 -0.21
C GLN A 581 16.65 13.90 1.32
N MET A 582 16.49 15.02 2.03
CA MET A 582 16.42 15.02 3.50
C MET A 582 15.18 14.28 4.01
N PHE A 583 14.01 14.44 3.36
CA PHE A 583 12.79 13.72 3.72
C PHE A 583 12.93 12.20 3.55
N TYR A 584 13.46 11.75 2.41
CA TYR A 584 13.74 10.32 2.18
C TYR A 584 14.73 9.77 3.20
N THR A 585 15.77 10.55 3.52
CA THR A 585 16.77 10.20 4.54
C THR A 585 16.18 10.07 5.93
N LEU A 586 15.34 11.01 6.36
CA LEU A 586 14.67 10.93 7.65
C LEU A 586 13.71 9.74 7.71
N GLY A 587 13.00 9.46 6.60
CA GLY A 587 12.16 8.28 6.46
C GLY A 587 12.93 6.99 6.69
N ASP A 588 14.11 6.84 6.07
CA ASP A 588 14.94 5.66 6.28
C ASP A 588 15.50 5.56 7.70
N PHE A 589 15.94 6.68 8.32
CA PHE A 589 16.34 6.66 9.74
C PHE A 589 15.18 6.27 10.66
N ARG A 590 13.96 6.71 10.35
CA ARG A 590 12.76 6.29 11.07
C ARG A 590 12.55 4.79 10.92
N ASP A 591 12.58 4.24 9.72
CA ASP A 591 12.39 2.80 9.50
C ASP A 591 13.46 1.95 10.20
N LEU A 592 14.71 2.43 10.22
CA LEU A 592 15.80 1.82 10.99
C LEU A 592 15.53 1.81 12.50
N CYS A 593 14.95 2.90 13.02
CA CYS A 593 14.54 2.97 14.42
C CYS A 593 13.38 2.01 14.72
N LEU A 594 12.37 2.00 13.85
CA LEU A 594 11.14 1.23 14.03
C LEU A 594 11.31 -0.26 13.72
N GLY A 595 12.41 -0.66 13.08
CA GLY A 595 12.64 -2.04 12.66
C GLY A 595 11.92 -2.43 11.36
N THR A 596 11.31 -1.46 10.66
CA THR A 596 10.56 -1.64 9.42
C THR A 596 11.41 -1.41 8.16
N ASP A 597 12.71 -1.16 8.31
CA ASP A 597 13.62 -0.99 7.18
C ASP A 597 13.77 -2.31 6.40
N MET A 598 13.58 -2.26 5.09
CA MET A 598 13.61 -3.42 4.17
C MET A 598 15.05 -3.83 3.77
N GLY A 599 16.09 -3.18 4.32
CA GLY A 599 17.49 -3.46 4.03
C GLY A 599 18.06 -4.61 4.87
N ASN A 600 18.86 -5.48 4.26
CA ASN A 600 19.33 -6.72 4.90
C ASN A 600 20.57 -6.59 5.80
N ASP A 601 21.54 -5.73 5.46
CA ASP A 601 22.83 -5.60 6.15
C ASP A 601 22.76 -4.69 7.39
N ASP A 602 23.25 -3.45 7.25
CA ASP A 602 23.28 -2.45 8.33
C ASP A 602 21.89 -2.15 8.88
N GLY A 603 20.84 -2.33 8.06
CA GLY A 603 19.46 -2.14 8.47
C GLY A 603 19.06 -3.07 9.63
N THR A 604 19.35 -4.36 9.47
CA THR A 604 19.10 -5.37 10.50
C THR A 604 19.93 -5.10 11.75
N LYS A 605 21.20 -4.72 11.60
CA LYS A 605 22.11 -4.43 12.71
C LYS A 605 21.64 -3.24 13.56
N VAL A 606 21.32 -2.12 12.92
CA VAL A 606 20.83 -0.92 13.61
C VAL A 606 19.50 -1.21 14.31
N SER A 607 18.55 -1.84 13.61
CA SER A 607 17.25 -2.19 14.18
C SER A 607 17.38 -3.10 15.42
N GLY A 608 18.32 -4.05 15.38
CA GLY A 608 18.65 -4.91 16.51
C GLY A 608 19.28 -4.15 17.69
N ASN A 609 20.19 -3.21 17.41
CA ASN A 609 20.79 -2.35 18.45
C ASN A 609 19.74 -1.48 19.15
N VAL A 610 18.86 -0.83 18.37
CA VAL A 610 17.75 -0.03 18.93
C VAL A 610 16.89 -0.90 19.86
N LYS A 611 16.55 -2.12 19.43
CA LYS A 611 15.82 -3.10 20.27
C LYS A 611 16.49 -3.29 21.62
N LYS A 612 17.76 -3.69 21.56
CA LYS A 612 18.57 -4.11 22.70
C LYS A 612 18.71 -3.01 23.74
N ILE A 613 18.62 -1.74 23.33
CA ILE A 613 18.72 -0.59 24.23
C ILE A 613 17.38 -0.19 24.80
N LEU A 614 16.32 -0.17 24.00
CA LEU A 614 14.98 0.16 24.51
C LEU A 614 14.45 -0.94 25.44
N ASP A 615 14.81 -2.20 25.21
CA ASP A 615 14.50 -3.33 26.11
C ASP A 615 15.20 -3.22 27.48
N LYS A 616 16.32 -2.50 27.59
CA LYS A 616 17.05 -2.30 28.85
C LYS A 616 16.48 -1.16 29.70
N GLU A 617 15.62 -0.31 29.14
CA GLU A 617 14.97 0.74 29.92
C GLU A 617 13.88 0.15 30.82
N LYS A 618 13.69 0.74 32.01
CA LYS A 618 12.69 0.26 32.98
C LYS A 618 11.29 0.27 32.34
N ASP A 619 10.55 -0.83 32.47
CA ASP A 619 9.20 -0.98 31.90
C ASP A 619 8.21 0.10 32.38
N THR A 620 8.43 0.72 33.54
CA THR A 620 7.63 1.85 34.03
C THR A 620 7.66 3.08 33.12
N LYS A 621 8.66 3.24 32.25
CA LYS A 621 8.73 4.34 31.27
C LYS A 621 7.80 4.10 30.07
N TYR A 622 7.50 2.84 29.78
CA TYR A 622 6.73 2.43 28.61
C TYR A 622 5.41 1.73 28.95
N ASN A 623 5.06 1.57 30.24
CA ASN A 623 3.79 1.04 30.72
C ASN A 623 3.35 -0.27 30.04
N GLY A 624 4.28 -1.19 29.77
CA GLY A 624 3.98 -2.48 29.12
C GLY A 624 3.72 -2.44 27.60
N LYS A 625 4.07 -1.34 26.91
CA LYS A 625 4.04 -1.23 25.44
C LYS A 625 4.87 -2.33 24.75
N SER A 626 4.41 -2.77 23.57
CA SER A 626 5.17 -3.67 22.67
C SER A 626 6.49 -3.05 22.18
N ASP A 627 7.44 -3.85 21.66
CA ASP A 627 8.71 -3.33 21.07
C ASP A 627 8.43 -2.25 20.00
N ASP A 628 7.48 -2.51 19.10
CA ASP A 628 7.08 -1.58 18.05
C ASP A 628 6.54 -0.26 18.63
N GLU A 629 5.73 -0.32 19.68
CA GLU A 629 5.21 0.86 20.37
C GLU A 629 6.29 1.58 21.18
N LYS A 630 7.23 0.85 21.79
CA LYS A 630 8.40 1.43 22.48
C LYS A 630 9.23 2.22 21.48
N ARG A 631 9.56 1.64 20.33
CA ARG A 631 10.29 2.30 19.24
C ARG A 631 9.54 3.47 18.65
N LYS A 632 8.23 3.34 18.38
CA LYS A 632 7.40 4.46 17.90
C LYS A 632 7.37 5.59 18.91
N THR A 633 7.14 5.28 20.18
CA THR A 633 7.13 6.26 21.28
C THR A 633 8.49 6.95 21.39
N TRP A 634 9.58 6.18 21.38
CA TRP A 634 10.93 6.70 21.50
C TRP A 634 11.35 7.53 20.28
N TRP A 635 11.02 7.08 19.06
CA TRP A 635 11.22 7.87 17.84
C TRP A 635 10.50 9.22 17.94
N LYS A 636 9.26 9.25 18.45
CA LYS A 636 8.52 10.50 18.69
C LYS A 636 9.21 11.44 19.66
N THR A 637 10.04 10.95 20.60
CA THR A 637 10.80 11.84 21.48
C THR A 637 12.06 12.40 20.85
N ILE A 638 12.55 11.86 19.72
CA ILE A 638 13.81 12.29 19.10
C ILE A 638 13.67 12.83 17.66
N GLU A 639 12.56 12.57 16.96
CA GLU A 639 12.42 12.88 15.52
C GLU A 639 12.69 14.36 15.19
N LYS A 640 12.28 15.27 16.08
CA LYS A 640 12.57 16.70 15.97
C LYS A 640 14.05 17.03 16.14
N ASN A 641 14.75 16.36 17.06
CA ASN A 641 16.19 16.57 17.26
C ASN A 641 17.00 16.02 16.08
N VAL A 642 16.59 14.89 15.51
CA VAL A 642 17.24 14.32 14.31
C VAL A 642 17.09 15.28 13.14
N TRP A 643 15.89 15.82 12.89
CA TRP A 643 15.67 16.82 11.85
C TRP A 643 16.45 18.12 12.11
N GLU A 644 16.42 18.64 13.34
CA GLU A 644 17.19 19.83 13.71
C GLU A 644 18.68 19.61 13.40
N ALA A 645 19.24 18.45 13.72
CA ALA A 645 20.63 18.11 13.40
C ALA A 645 20.94 18.16 11.90
N MET A 646 20.03 17.65 11.06
CA MET A 646 20.15 17.72 9.60
C MET A 646 20.17 19.18 9.13
N VAL A 647 19.30 20.04 9.67
CA VAL A 647 19.28 21.48 9.35
C VAL A 647 20.54 22.19 9.83
N CYS A 648 21.04 21.91 11.06
CA CYS A 648 22.27 22.51 11.57
C CYS A 648 23.48 22.13 10.69
N ALA A 649 23.54 20.89 10.20
CA ALA A 649 24.65 20.39 9.40
C ALA A 649 24.85 21.15 8.07
N LEU A 650 23.78 21.72 7.50
CA LEU A 650 23.84 22.51 6.26
C LEU A 650 24.62 23.82 6.39
N SER A 651 24.78 24.32 7.60
CA SER A 651 25.52 25.57 7.86
C SER A 651 27.04 25.39 7.94
N TYR A 652 27.55 24.17 7.76
CA TYR A 652 28.99 23.89 7.83
C TYR A 652 29.62 23.90 6.44
N SER A 653 30.65 24.72 6.29
CA SER A 653 31.43 24.83 5.05
C SER A 653 32.90 25.10 5.40
N GLY A 654 33.83 24.40 4.74
CA GLY A 654 35.27 24.57 4.98
C GLY A 654 35.70 24.32 6.43
N GLY A 655 35.05 23.41 7.16
CA GLY A 655 35.37 23.08 8.55
C GLY A 655 34.96 24.13 9.58
N LYS A 656 34.14 25.11 9.22
CA LYS A 656 33.59 26.10 10.14
C LYS A 656 32.07 26.21 9.97
N VAL A 657 31.40 26.54 11.07
CA VAL A 657 29.99 26.94 11.03
C VAL A 657 29.88 28.36 10.51
N ASP A 658 28.96 28.59 9.57
CA ASP A 658 28.45 29.93 9.26
C ASP A 658 27.26 30.21 10.19
N THR A 659 27.54 30.89 11.31
CA THR A 659 26.53 31.21 12.33
C THR A 659 25.37 32.01 11.77
N ALA A 660 25.62 32.96 10.86
CA ALA A 660 24.56 33.78 10.26
C ALA A 660 23.64 32.93 9.36
N THR A 661 24.20 31.99 8.60
CA THR A 661 23.40 31.04 7.81
C THR A 661 22.63 30.08 8.71
N GLN A 662 23.23 29.58 9.80
CA GLN A 662 22.55 28.70 10.75
C GLN A 662 21.36 29.39 11.43
N GLU A 663 21.52 30.64 11.88
CA GLU A 663 20.44 31.42 12.49
C GLU A 663 19.29 31.64 11.51
N LYS A 664 19.57 31.96 10.25
CA LYS A 664 18.54 32.11 9.21
C LYS A 664 17.83 30.81 8.89
N LEU A 665 18.56 29.70 8.81
CA LEU A 665 17.97 28.38 8.57
C LEU A 665 17.02 27.97 9.69
N LYS A 666 17.43 28.17 10.94
CA LYS A 666 16.62 27.86 12.12
C LYS A 666 15.46 28.83 12.32
N GLY A 667 15.65 30.11 11.97
CA GLY A 667 14.64 31.15 12.05
C GLY A 667 13.62 31.10 10.91
N ASN A 668 13.90 30.38 9.82
CA ASN A 668 12.94 30.18 8.76
C ASN A 668 11.95 29.06 9.12
N ASP A 669 10.71 29.47 9.38
CA ASP A 669 9.60 28.58 9.70
C ASP A 669 9.41 27.43 8.69
N LYS A 670 9.73 27.63 7.41
CA LYS A 670 9.62 26.59 6.38
C LYS A 670 10.60 25.44 6.56
N ASN A 671 11.65 25.60 7.36
CA ASN A 671 12.61 24.54 7.67
C ASN A 671 12.29 23.83 9.00
N ASN A 672 11.30 24.31 9.76
CA ASN A 672 10.92 23.73 11.03
C ASN A 672 10.19 22.39 10.82
N TYR A 673 10.47 21.40 11.66
CA TYR A 673 9.93 20.04 11.58
C TYR A 673 8.40 20.01 11.41
N ASP A 674 7.68 20.84 12.18
CA ASP A 674 6.22 20.85 12.20
C ASP A 674 5.58 21.59 11.01
N LYS A 675 6.37 22.32 10.21
CA LYS A 675 5.89 23.22 9.14
C LYS A 675 6.48 22.89 7.76
N VAL A 676 7.57 22.15 7.69
CA VAL A 676 8.23 21.79 6.44
C VAL A 676 7.40 20.78 5.65
N THR A 677 7.25 21.03 4.34
CA THR A 677 6.46 20.20 3.42
C THR A 677 7.34 19.61 2.32
N PHE A 678 6.94 18.44 1.79
CA PHE A 678 7.70 17.69 0.78
C PHE A 678 7.76 18.40 -0.59
N ASP A 679 6.82 19.31 -0.86
CA ASP A 679 6.83 20.26 -1.96
C ASP A 679 5.87 21.44 -1.63
N ASP A 680 5.84 22.46 -2.49
CA ASP A 680 4.87 23.56 -2.37
C ASP A 680 3.47 23.20 -2.93
N THR A 681 3.30 22.02 -3.56
CA THR A 681 2.12 21.65 -4.39
C THR A 681 1.23 20.51 -3.87
N SER A 682 1.79 19.55 -3.13
CA SER A 682 1.14 18.44 -2.42
C SER A 682 0.89 18.75 -0.96
N GLY A 683 1.66 19.67 -0.34
CA GLY A 683 1.45 20.14 1.03
C GLY A 683 1.61 19.07 2.12
N ALA A 684 2.09 17.87 1.79
CA ALA A 684 2.31 16.82 2.76
C ALA A 684 3.42 17.23 3.74
N ASP A 685 3.09 17.29 5.03
CA ASP A 685 4.06 17.56 6.08
C ASP A 685 5.08 16.42 6.23
N LEU A 686 6.20 16.74 6.86
CA LEU A 686 7.30 15.81 7.08
C LEU A 686 6.86 14.53 7.79
N THR A 687 6.03 14.65 8.83
CA THR A 687 5.56 13.51 9.63
C THR A 687 4.76 12.52 8.78
N THR A 688 3.86 13.04 7.95
CA THR A 688 3.03 12.27 7.03
C THR A 688 3.88 11.59 5.97
N PHE A 689 4.88 12.29 5.43
CA PHE A 689 5.77 11.73 4.42
C PHE A 689 6.63 10.57 4.95
N VAL A 690 7.29 10.77 6.10
CA VAL A 690 8.16 9.73 6.70
C VAL A 690 7.37 8.56 7.30
N ALA A 691 6.06 8.71 7.49
CA ALA A 691 5.19 7.63 7.92
C ALA A 691 4.73 6.72 6.77
N ARG A 692 4.91 7.11 5.51
CA ARG A 692 4.58 6.26 4.33
C ARG A 692 5.32 4.91 4.43
N PRO A 693 4.82 3.82 3.82
CA PRO A 693 5.60 2.60 3.65
C PRO A 693 6.93 2.88 2.94
N GLN A 694 8.02 2.27 3.40
CA GLN A 694 9.36 2.51 2.86
C GLN A 694 9.44 2.18 1.37
N PHE A 695 8.79 1.09 0.94
CA PHE A 695 8.68 0.73 -0.47
C PHE A 695 8.10 1.88 -1.33
N LEU A 696 7.01 2.51 -0.89
CA LEU A 696 6.39 3.60 -1.64
C LEU A 696 7.28 4.84 -1.69
N ARG A 697 8.04 5.12 -0.63
CA ARG A 697 9.07 6.17 -0.67
C ARG A 697 10.15 5.83 -1.69
N TRP A 698 10.69 4.63 -1.67
CA TRP A 698 11.74 4.21 -2.61
C TRP A 698 11.23 4.19 -4.06
N ALA A 699 9.98 3.80 -4.31
CA ALA A 699 9.37 3.83 -5.64
C ALA A 699 9.19 5.28 -6.15
N ALA A 700 8.82 6.21 -5.26
CA ALA A 700 8.75 7.63 -5.58
C ALA A 700 10.15 8.19 -5.90
N GLU A 701 11.16 7.90 -5.08
CA GLU A 701 12.55 8.32 -5.29
C GLU A 701 13.12 7.75 -6.61
N TRP A 702 12.81 6.49 -6.93
CA TRP A 702 13.18 5.85 -8.19
C TRP A 702 12.55 6.56 -9.39
N SER A 703 11.27 6.92 -9.27
CA SER A 703 10.53 7.61 -10.34
C SER A 703 11.08 9.00 -10.59
N GLU A 704 11.44 9.73 -9.52
CA GLU A 704 12.09 11.04 -9.59
C GLU A 704 13.46 10.95 -10.28
N ASP A 705 14.32 10.01 -9.86
CA ASP A 705 15.63 9.78 -10.46
C ASP A 705 15.52 9.42 -11.95
N PHE A 706 14.61 8.51 -12.29
CA PHE A 706 14.37 8.10 -13.68
C PHE A 706 13.92 9.31 -14.53
N CYS A 707 12.96 10.09 -14.03
CA CYS A 707 12.43 11.24 -14.75
C CYS A 707 13.48 12.33 -14.93
N HIS A 708 14.31 12.59 -13.92
CA HIS A 708 15.41 13.54 -14.01
C HIS A 708 16.43 13.10 -15.06
N LYS A 709 16.87 11.83 -15.01
CA LYS A 709 17.83 11.30 -15.99
C LYS A 709 17.27 11.30 -17.41
N ARG A 710 16.00 10.91 -17.57
CA ARG A 710 15.29 10.94 -18.84
C ARG A 710 15.24 12.35 -19.42
N LYS A 711 14.85 13.34 -18.61
CA LYS A 711 14.78 14.75 -19.02
C LYS A 711 16.13 15.25 -19.52
N LYS A 712 17.22 14.98 -18.77
CA LYS A 712 18.58 15.37 -19.15
C LYS A 712 18.99 14.79 -20.51
N LEU A 713 18.81 13.49 -20.71
CA LEU A 713 19.15 12.83 -21.96
C LEU A 713 18.31 13.34 -23.14
N VAL A 714 17.02 13.65 -22.92
CA VAL A 714 16.16 14.26 -23.95
C VAL A 714 16.66 15.65 -24.34
N GLU A 715 17.07 16.49 -23.39
CA GLU A 715 17.61 17.82 -23.70
C GLU A 715 18.98 17.73 -24.40
N GLU A 716 19.82 16.75 -24.06
CA GLU A 716 21.07 16.45 -24.77
C GLU A 716 20.80 16.06 -26.22
N VAL A 717 19.86 15.14 -26.46
CA VAL A 717 19.39 14.75 -27.81
C VAL A 717 18.89 15.97 -28.58
N LYS A 718 17.97 16.73 -28.00
CA LYS A 718 17.37 17.92 -28.62
C LYS A 718 18.45 18.92 -29.03
N THR A 719 19.39 19.21 -28.13
CA THR A 719 20.48 20.16 -28.36
C THR A 719 21.44 19.67 -29.44
N ALA A 720 21.88 18.41 -29.38
CA ALA A 720 22.82 17.84 -30.34
C ALA A 720 22.19 17.73 -31.73
N CYS A 721 20.95 17.26 -31.83
CA CYS A 721 20.25 17.11 -33.09
C CYS A 721 19.81 18.44 -33.70
N GLN A 722 19.50 19.45 -32.90
CA GLN A 722 19.30 20.81 -33.42
C GLN A 722 20.60 21.39 -34.01
N LYS A 723 21.75 21.16 -33.38
CA LYS A 723 23.06 21.56 -33.93
C LYS A 723 23.39 20.82 -35.23
N CYS A 724 23.09 19.53 -35.31
CA CYS A 724 23.19 18.75 -36.54
C CYS A 724 22.31 19.33 -37.65
N LYS A 725 21.02 19.58 -37.36
CA LYS A 725 20.10 20.18 -38.32
C LYS A 725 20.62 21.52 -38.85
N ASN A 726 21.02 22.44 -37.96
CA ASN A 726 21.54 23.74 -38.36
C ASN A 726 22.83 23.62 -39.21
N ALA A 727 23.72 22.68 -38.88
CA ALA A 727 24.93 22.44 -39.66
C ALA A 727 24.61 21.83 -41.03
N SER A 728 23.61 20.94 -41.10
CA SER A 728 23.10 20.37 -42.36
C SER A 728 22.44 21.43 -43.23
N ASP A 729 21.58 22.28 -42.65
CA ASP A 729 20.91 23.38 -43.34
C ASP A 729 21.96 24.35 -43.92
N LYS A 730 22.96 24.75 -43.12
CA LYS A 730 24.07 25.59 -43.57
C LYS A 730 24.91 24.94 -44.68
N TYR A 731 25.17 23.64 -44.59
CA TYR A 731 25.87 22.91 -45.65
C TYR A 731 25.07 22.96 -46.96
N HIS A 732 23.76 22.72 -46.92
CA HIS A 732 22.88 22.77 -48.09
C HIS A 732 22.61 24.19 -48.63
N GLU A 733 22.77 25.24 -47.81
CA GLU A 733 22.71 26.64 -48.24
C GLU A 733 23.98 27.07 -49.00
N THR A 734 25.15 26.57 -48.56
CA THR A 734 26.48 26.99 -49.08
C THR A 734 26.99 26.12 -50.23
N HIS A 735 26.49 24.89 -50.33
CA HIS A 735 26.81 23.94 -51.39
C HIS A 735 25.59 23.82 -52.29
N SER A 736 25.70 24.25 -53.55
CA SER A 736 24.59 24.25 -54.50
C SER A 736 23.93 22.87 -54.56
N VAL A 737 22.72 22.76 -54.02
CA VAL A 737 21.77 21.74 -54.46
C VAL A 737 21.37 22.17 -55.86
N ASP A 738 21.68 21.33 -56.82
CA ASP A 738 21.28 21.51 -58.19
C ASP A 738 19.75 21.72 -58.29
N LYS A 739 19.32 22.98 -58.48
CA LYS A 739 17.91 23.34 -58.71
C LYS A 739 17.50 23.16 -60.17
N ASN A 740 18.40 22.70 -61.01
CA ASN A 740 18.01 22.07 -62.24
C ASN A 740 18.22 20.59 -62.03
N SER A 741 17.15 19.89 -61.68
CA SER A 741 16.80 18.56 -62.15
C SER A 741 15.33 18.58 -62.42
N GLY A 742 14.93 19.34 -63.42
CA GLY A 742 13.99 18.68 -64.29
C GLY A 742 14.67 17.44 -64.95
N SER A 743 14.07 16.81 -65.94
CA SER A 743 13.34 17.64 -66.88
C SER A 743 14.14 18.95 -67.21
N SER A 744 15.50 18.92 -67.07
CA SER A 744 16.57 19.94 -66.92
C SER A 744 17.45 19.72 -65.65
N THR A 745 18.42 18.78 -65.71
CA THR A 745 19.42 18.41 -64.67
C THR A 745 20.76 19.13 -64.90
N SER A 746 21.04 20.27 -64.25
CA SER A 746 22.27 21.05 -64.46
C SER A 746 22.64 22.02 -63.33
N GLY A 747 23.51 21.50 -62.48
CA GLY A 747 24.18 22.14 -61.37
C GLY A 747 25.19 21.11 -60.89
N ALA A 748 26.34 21.61 -60.45
CA ALA A 748 27.44 20.75 -60.05
C ALA A 748 26.93 19.66 -59.08
N PRO A 749 27.43 18.40 -59.18
CA PRO A 749 27.00 17.34 -58.28
C PRO A 749 27.16 17.86 -56.85
N GLY A 750 26.05 18.10 -56.16
CA GLY A 750 26.07 18.48 -54.75
C GLY A 750 26.85 17.38 -54.05
N LYS A 751 28.08 17.70 -53.61
CA LYS A 751 28.97 16.68 -53.03
C LYS A 751 28.18 16.02 -51.91
N LYS A 752 27.95 14.72 -52.02
CA LYS A 752 27.55 13.96 -50.85
C LYS A 752 28.67 14.15 -49.82
N CYS A 753 28.28 14.34 -48.57
CA CYS A 753 29.23 14.37 -47.48
C CYS A 753 29.55 12.92 -47.11
N ASP A 754 30.13 12.16 -48.05
CA ASP A 754 30.57 10.77 -47.88
C ASP A 754 32.08 10.69 -47.60
N GLU A 755 32.44 9.64 -46.85
CA GLU A 755 33.69 9.47 -46.09
C GLU A 755 34.98 9.65 -46.91
N ASN A 756 34.92 9.58 -48.24
CA ASN A 756 36.09 9.62 -49.13
C ASN A 756 36.37 10.98 -49.81
N ASN A 757 35.44 11.96 -49.78
CA ASN A 757 35.61 13.24 -50.50
C ASN A 757 35.35 14.51 -49.66
N GLY A 758 34.97 14.36 -48.37
CA GLY A 758 34.62 15.46 -47.47
C GLY A 758 35.72 15.98 -46.52
N ASN A 759 36.91 15.36 -46.50
CA ASN A 759 37.94 15.69 -45.49
C ASN A 759 38.53 17.11 -45.60
N ASN A 760 38.43 17.75 -46.77
CA ASN A 760 38.93 19.11 -47.01
C ASN A 760 37.84 20.19 -46.95
N ASP A 761 36.57 19.80 -46.84
CA ASP A 761 35.42 20.71 -46.76
C ASP A 761 35.07 20.96 -45.30
N LYS A 762 35.25 22.21 -44.87
CA LYS A 762 35.06 22.62 -43.47
C LYS A 762 33.59 22.46 -43.03
N ASP A 763 32.63 22.75 -43.89
CA ASP A 763 31.21 22.69 -43.57
C ASP A 763 30.70 21.25 -43.56
N CYS A 764 31.17 20.39 -44.47
CA CYS A 764 30.89 18.94 -44.42
C CYS A 764 31.50 18.28 -43.17
N LYS A 765 32.75 18.63 -42.80
CA LYS A 765 33.38 18.13 -41.57
C LYS A 765 32.62 18.57 -40.31
N GLU A 766 32.17 19.83 -40.27
CA GLU A 766 31.36 20.36 -39.17
C GLU A 766 30.01 19.63 -39.10
N CYS A 767 29.31 19.47 -40.23
CA CYS A 767 28.05 18.72 -40.32
C CYS A 767 28.19 17.29 -39.80
N ASN A 768 29.17 16.53 -40.30
CA ASN A 768 29.44 15.16 -39.84
C ASN A 768 29.71 15.11 -38.34
N THR A 769 30.51 16.02 -37.81
CA THR A 769 30.81 16.09 -36.37
C THR A 769 29.56 16.34 -35.53
N LYS A 770 28.71 17.31 -35.93
CA LYS A 770 27.47 17.62 -35.19
C LYS A 770 26.44 16.50 -35.29
N CYS A 771 26.32 15.87 -36.45
CA CYS A 771 25.37 14.77 -36.68
C CYS A 771 25.80 13.46 -36.02
N GLN A 772 27.11 13.21 -35.94
CA GLN A 772 27.65 12.12 -35.13
C GLN A 772 27.33 12.33 -33.64
N ALA A 773 27.49 13.55 -33.11
CA ALA A 773 27.09 13.87 -31.74
C ALA A 773 25.58 13.70 -31.49
N CYS A 774 24.72 14.02 -32.47
CA CYS A 774 23.28 13.74 -32.39
C CYS A 774 23.00 12.24 -32.33
N LYS A 775 23.67 11.44 -33.17
CA LYS A 775 23.55 9.98 -33.17
C LYS A 775 23.97 9.39 -31.82
N GLU A 776 25.11 9.80 -31.28
CA GLU A 776 25.61 9.37 -29.97
C GLU A 776 24.63 9.72 -28.83
N ALA A 777 24.04 10.91 -28.85
CA ALA A 777 23.02 11.30 -27.87
C ALA A 777 21.74 10.43 -28.00
N CYS A 778 21.29 10.17 -29.23
CA CYS A 778 20.15 9.28 -29.50
C CYS A 778 20.40 7.85 -29.02
N ASP A 779 21.59 7.31 -29.28
CA ASP A 779 22.00 5.99 -28.85
C ASP A 779 22.09 5.92 -27.32
N ALA A 780 22.62 6.95 -26.65
CA ALA A 780 22.64 7.04 -25.20
C ALA A 780 21.23 7.04 -24.58
N TYR A 781 20.30 7.83 -25.14
CA TYR A 781 18.90 7.83 -24.71
C TYR A 781 18.23 6.47 -24.96
N LYS A 782 18.42 5.88 -26.14
CA LYS A 782 17.88 4.56 -26.50
C LYS A 782 18.40 3.49 -25.55
N ASN A 783 19.69 3.46 -25.25
CA ASN A 783 20.30 2.50 -24.34
C ASN A 783 19.74 2.65 -22.92
N PHE A 784 19.55 3.89 -22.45
CA PHE A 784 18.91 4.17 -21.17
C PHE A 784 17.47 3.64 -21.07
N VAL A 785 16.63 3.81 -22.10
CA VAL A 785 15.21 3.38 -22.05
C VAL A 785 14.98 1.91 -22.42
N SER A 786 15.82 1.33 -23.27
CA SER A 786 15.60 -0.02 -23.83
C SER A 786 16.26 -1.13 -23.01
N SER A 787 17.20 -0.81 -22.13
CA SER A 787 17.99 -1.76 -21.33
C SER A 787 18.75 -2.80 -22.17
N THR A 788 19.10 -2.49 -23.42
CA THR A 788 19.84 -3.39 -24.33
C THR A 788 21.33 -3.05 -24.47
N GLY A 789 21.88 -2.25 -23.55
CA GLY A 789 23.31 -1.94 -23.54
C GLY A 789 24.16 -3.15 -23.13
N GLY A 790 24.55 -3.96 -24.11
CA GLY A 790 25.68 -4.88 -24.00
C GLY A 790 26.95 -4.07 -23.75
N GLY A 791 27.30 -3.88 -22.49
CA GLY A 791 28.42 -3.04 -22.07
C GLY A 791 28.39 -2.67 -20.59
N GLY A 792 28.30 -3.66 -19.71
CA GLY A 792 28.82 -3.54 -18.33
C GLY A 792 28.26 -2.47 -17.37
N THR A 793 27.22 -1.70 -17.71
CA THR A 793 26.61 -0.76 -16.73
C THR A 793 25.41 -1.38 -16.02
N THR A 794 25.53 -1.48 -14.70
CA THR A 794 24.76 -2.28 -13.73
C THR A 794 23.35 -1.78 -13.35
N ASN A 795 22.81 -0.76 -14.02
CA ASN A 795 21.58 -0.05 -13.61
C ASN A 795 20.46 -0.15 -14.66
N ASP A 796 19.80 -1.31 -14.72
CA ASP A 796 18.71 -1.59 -15.66
C ASP A 796 17.36 -1.04 -15.14
N TRP A 797 16.99 0.16 -15.60
CA TRP A 797 15.74 0.83 -15.22
C TRP A 797 14.49 0.03 -15.58
N ARG A 798 14.48 -0.68 -16.72
CA ARG A 798 13.32 -1.48 -17.12
C ARG A 798 13.15 -2.72 -16.22
N LYS A 799 14.24 -3.44 -15.92
CA LYS A 799 14.21 -4.57 -14.98
C LYS A 799 13.82 -4.11 -13.58
N GLN A 800 14.33 -2.97 -13.13
CA GLN A 800 13.94 -2.36 -11.85
C GLN A 800 12.45 -2.06 -11.80
N TRP A 801 11.91 -1.43 -12.85
CA TRP A 801 10.48 -1.15 -12.94
C TRP A 801 9.64 -2.42 -12.92
N GLU A 802 9.99 -3.44 -13.71
CA GLU A 802 9.26 -4.71 -13.71
C GLU A 802 9.33 -5.41 -12.34
N ASN A 803 10.44 -5.30 -11.60
CA ASN A 803 10.55 -5.81 -10.24
C ASN A 803 9.65 -5.04 -9.27
N MET A 804 9.70 -3.71 -9.25
CA MET A 804 8.84 -2.89 -8.39
C MET A 804 7.36 -3.05 -8.74
N LYS A 805 7.04 -3.23 -10.03
CA LYS A 805 5.69 -3.49 -10.52
C LYS A 805 5.13 -4.81 -10.01
N LYS A 806 5.93 -5.87 -9.84
CA LYS A 806 5.46 -7.13 -9.21
C LYS A 806 5.02 -6.92 -7.78
N TYR A 807 5.75 -6.09 -7.02
CA TYR A 807 5.39 -5.71 -5.66
C TYR A 807 4.07 -4.92 -5.61
N LEU A 808 3.90 -3.97 -6.53
CA LEU A 808 2.64 -3.24 -6.75
C LEU A 808 1.49 -4.13 -7.25
N ILE A 809 1.80 -5.23 -7.96
CA ILE A 809 0.81 -6.22 -8.41
C ILE A 809 0.33 -7.09 -7.25
N CYS A 810 1.18 -7.44 -6.27
CA CYS A 810 0.73 -8.04 -5.01
C CYS A 810 -0.28 -7.14 -4.27
N GLU A 811 -0.11 -5.81 -4.31
CA GLU A 811 -1.14 -4.86 -3.84
C GLU A 811 -2.36 -4.77 -4.78
N LYS A 812 -2.21 -4.97 -6.11
CA LYS A 812 -3.36 -5.05 -7.05
C LYS A 812 -4.26 -6.24 -6.80
N TYR A 813 -3.73 -7.41 -6.39
CA TYR A 813 -4.58 -8.53 -5.96
C TYR A 813 -5.41 -8.15 -4.73
N TYR A 814 -4.81 -7.38 -3.81
CA TYR A 814 -5.51 -6.81 -2.67
C TYR A 814 -6.60 -5.82 -3.11
N LEU A 815 -6.32 -4.94 -4.08
CA LEU A 815 -7.26 -3.95 -4.63
C LEU A 815 -8.38 -4.54 -5.51
N MET A 816 -8.12 -5.66 -6.20
CA MET A 816 -9.11 -6.37 -7.02
C MET A 816 -9.96 -7.32 -6.21
N ILE A 817 -9.39 -7.99 -5.21
CA ILE A 817 -10.17 -8.70 -4.20
C ILE A 817 -11.08 -7.69 -3.49
N LEU A 818 -10.66 -6.43 -3.28
CA LEU A 818 -11.45 -5.35 -2.67
C LEU A 818 -12.71 -4.88 -3.43
N ILE A 819 -12.94 -5.31 -4.69
CA ILE A 819 -14.10 -4.90 -5.51
C ILE A 819 -15.16 -6.02 -5.65
N MET A 820 -14.77 -7.28 -5.43
CA MET A 820 -15.71 -8.40 -5.19
C MET A 820 -16.11 -8.45 -3.72
#